data_AF-A0A424KYV9-F1
#
_entry.id   AF-A0A424KYV9-F1
#
_cell.length_a   1.000
_cell.length_b   1.000
_cell.length_c   1.000
_cell.angle_alpha   90.00
_cell.angle_beta   90.00
_cell.angle_gamma   90.00
#
_symmetry.space_group_name_H-M   'P 1'
#
loop_
_entity.id
_entity.type
_entity.pdbx_description
1 polymer ?
#
loop_
_entity_poly.entity_id
_entity_poly.type
_entity_poly.pdbx_seq_one_letter_code
_entity_poly.pdbx_strand_id
1 'polypeptide(L)'
;MQHHSMTSLFRLLVIAVAVLGIRAAAFGQGASGEVPDPLGLRETGELFDRYVDLDDSDWLLIEAMHDDYLADFETLRDGPIAEFLAIGRELRASNTGMIPSLKQLEGFFDAWRSVVGRVHRLDEQFFASVAATVGEEAAEGVERARLVRQRQADAAAVMGGLSLRDTSLDDAFWSMTPTAEEVAAVDDVLRGLESSTPRLVRAVAVGTVESVLEVARRLDRAGYGGVTEADMNDGDRGREIMAAVSEAYAGAMSEIYDSRVNLMDREITAARLFRDRLEPARWRRMKHRWATGSFPEAYIEFEIGGDAPTVPEVAEGVRSLLPEESRDRVTLDEMLVAWYRSDDRLTDQMIVLGRDIMRVLFEQAGVQNGAQLEDELEAVARSRQALRAKATESLLALLPEASREAMMSDLAGREAAGDAERDGSRAGVVGGGVAVDDAGLEAGQGGSTFRIVNPVTADELEFMLDILALEAVDRDVARSLHADYLDAWAGEVPPILEVAAARTPYEDDDAFGKEALLRNGEYLAAVQATRRLDERLFGDFATAIGTSITPERLVAVRLQRIFDRAVDVEPLSATGRFATSAPEASPFEIIDGMDFDPTTRANAIAALLPEVPGLLEVYSGVDEDRIDAARQDILDSVAFDEKKIDYVDFTTSVNRRALRILGDRERRRTRIEAAMLEAVVPALESLSSIELEFEVADRGMYARGGDRTTGVVRRALRLPDLEPEQIDTLATILREHLERELDLLARARTFRLESSRLPEIVEIDGGVSTRYDGEQAVQQELGKLVFQRDELRERLRKRVLSTLSDEQRRRIDASR
;
A
#
# COMPACT_ATOMS: atom_id res chain seq x y z
N MET A 1 -19.28 28.21 -23.92
CA MET A 1 -19.93 27.44 -22.84
C MET A 1 -20.62 26.17 -23.38
N GLN A 2 -19.89 25.27 -24.04
CA GLN A 2 -20.39 23.96 -24.50
C GLN A 2 -19.37 22.81 -24.29
N HIS A 3 -18.24 23.08 -23.62
CA HIS A 3 -17.18 22.10 -23.39
C HIS A 3 -17.35 21.23 -22.12
N HIS A 4 -18.33 21.52 -21.26
CA HIS A 4 -18.54 20.77 -20.01
C HIS A 4 -19.38 19.48 -20.17
N SER A 5 -20.13 19.33 -21.26
CA SER A 5 -20.95 18.13 -21.51
C SER A 5 -20.09 16.94 -21.94
N MET A 6 -19.09 17.15 -22.81
CA MET A 6 -18.17 16.09 -23.25
C MET A 6 -17.30 15.55 -22.11
N THR A 7 -16.94 16.39 -21.13
CA THR A 7 -16.09 15.98 -19.99
C THR A 7 -16.83 15.03 -19.03
N SER A 8 -18.13 15.24 -18.79
CA SER A 8 -18.95 14.31 -18.00
C SER A 8 -19.30 13.01 -18.74
N LEU A 9 -19.38 13.08 -20.07
CA LEU A 9 -19.61 11.92 -20.95
C LEU A 9 -18.35 11.06 -21.13
N PHE A 10 -17.18 11.69 -21.23
CA PHE A 10 -15.89 11.02 -21.20
C PHE A 10 -15.65 10.35 -19.84
N ARG A 11 -16.13 10.93 -18.74
CA ARG A 11 -16.11 10.29 -17.41
C ARG A 11 -16.96 9.02 -17.33
N LEU A 12 -18.15 8.98 -17.93
CA LEU A 12 -18.98 7.76 -18.02
C LEU A 12 -18.31 6.67 -18.87
N LEU A 13 -17.61 7.07 -19.92
CA LEU A 13 -16.82 6.17 -20.74
C LEU A 13 -15.57 5.64 -20.04
N VAL A 14 -14.88 6.53 -19.31
CA VAL A 14 -13.78 6.18 -18.41
C VAL A 14 -14.29 5.30 -17.28
N ILE A 15 -15.56 5.40 -16.84
CA ILE A 15 -16.17 4.46 -15.89
C ILE A 15 -16.43 3.10 -16.56
N ALA A 16 -16.90 3.05 -17.81
CA ALA A 16 -17.03 1.79 -18.56
C ALA A 16 -15.67 1.13 -18.88
N VAL A 17 -14.60 1.93 -19.05
CA VAL A 17 -13.21 1.45 -19.13
C VAL A 17 -12.65 1.14 -17.73
N ALA A 18 -13.09 1.82 -16.67
CA ALA A 18 -12.77 1.51 -15.27
C ALA A 18 -13.55 0.29 -14.74
N VAL A 19 -14.54 -0.22 -15.46
CA VAL A 19 -15.07 -1.58 -15.26
C VAL A 19 -13.99 -2.63 -15.60
N LEU A 20 -12.96 -2.27 -16.37
CA LEU A 20 -11.73 -3.04 -16.58
C LEU A 20 -10.58 -2.56 -15.67
N GLY A 21 -10.87 -1.67 -14.72
CA GLY A 21 -9.94 -1.19 -13.70
C GLY A 21 -9.57 -2.31 -12.72
N ILE A 22 -8.53 -3.03 -13.09
CA ILE A 22 -7.85 -4.06 -12.33
C ILE A 22 -7.37 -3.51 -10.98
N ARG A 23 -7.56 -4.32 -9.92
CA ARG A 23 -6.97 -4.04 -8.60
C ARG A 23 -5.44 -4.01 -8.70
N ALA A 24 -4.82 -3.09 -7.99
CA ALA A 24 -3.36 -3.05 -7.81
C ALA A 24 -2.96 -3.72 -6.48
N ALA A 25 -3.32 -4.99 -6.29
CA ALA A 25 -2.72 -5.80 -5.21
C ALA A 25 -1.76 -6.83 -5.82
N ALA A 26 -0.75 -7.25 -5.06
CA ALA A 26 0.05 -8.41 -5.45
C ALA A 26 -0.85 -9.65 -5.33
N PHE A 27 -1.13 -10.31 -6.45
CA PHE A 27 -2.05 -11.45 -6.53
C PHE A 27 -1.29 -12.74 -6.83
N GLY A 28 -1.58 -13.81 -6.07
CA GLY A 28 -0.86 -15.08 -6.18
C GLY A 28 -1.03 -15.81 -7.51
N GLN A 29 -2.07 -15.48 -8.27
CA GLN A 29 -2.27 -16.04 -9.61
C GLN A 29 -1.65 -15.22 -10.74
N GLY A 30 -1.28 -13.97 -10.47
CA GLY A 30 -1.07 -13.01 -11.54
C GLY A 30 -2.31 -12.86 -12.42
N ALA A 31 -3.50 -12.91 -11.84
CA ALA A 31 -4.76 -12.67 -12.56
C ALA A 31 -5.31 -11.27 -12.30
N SER A 32 -4.57 -10.39 -11.61
CA SER A 32 -4.94 -8.98 -11.46
C SER A 32 -6.32 -8.75 -10.81
N GLY A 33 -6.79 -9.71 -10.00
CA GLY A 33 -8.12 -9.69 -9.40
C GLY A 33 -9.27 -10.06 -10.35
N GLU A 34 -9.00 -10.57 -11.56
CA GLU A 34 -10.05 -11.03 -12.49
C GLU A 34 -10.69 -12.36 -12.07
N VAL A 35 -9.96 -13.16 -11.28
CA VAL A 35 -10.40 -14.43 -10.68
C VAL A 35 -9.89 -14.52 -9.22
N PRO A 36 -10.56 -15.30 -8.35
CA PRO A 36 -10.18 -15.38 -6.94
C PRO A 36 -8.85 -16.11 -6.75
N ASP A 37 -7.91 -15.51 -6.01
CA ASP A 37 -6.59 -16.07 -5.68
C ASP A 37 -6.65 -17.38 -4.87
N PRO A 38 -5.62 -18.26 -4.92
CA PRO A 38 -5.53 -19.42 -4.02
C PRO A 38 -5.52 -18.96 -2.56
N LEU A 39 -6.09 -19.80 -1.68
CA LEU A 39 -5.97 -19.60 -0.25
C LEU A 39 -4.51 -19.81 0.18
N GLY A 40 -3.85 -18.78 0.73
CA GLY A 40 -2.49 -18.90 1.26
C GLY A 40 -2.45 -19.59 2.62
N LEU A 41 -1.32 -20.16 3.03
CA LEU A 41 -1.17 -20.90 4.28
C LEU A 41 -1.48 -20.04 5.51
N ARG A 42 -1.12 -18.75 5.47
CA ARG A 42 -1.47 -17.77 6.51
C ARG A 42 -2.98 -17.57 6.60
N GLU A 43 -3.64 -17.43 5.46
CA GLU A 43 -5.09 -17.23 5.39
C GLU A 43 -5.83 -18.49 5.83
N THR A 44 -5.32 -19.68 5.48
CA THR A 44 -5.78 -20.96 6.01
C THR A 44 -5.69 -20.99 7.54
N GLY A 45 -4.55 -20.56 8.10
CA GLY A 45 -4.35 -20.30 9.54
C GLY A 45 -5.45 -19.45 10.15
N GLU A 46 -5.55 -18.22 9.66
CA GLU A 46 -6.49 -17.21 10.15
C GLU A 46 -7.97 -17.60 9.98
N LEU A 47 -8.31 -18.52 9.07
CA LEU A 47 -9.67 -19.03 8.91
C LEU A 47 -9.98 -20.16 9.89
N PHE A 48 -9.06 -21.12 10.08
CA PHE A 48 -9.28 -22.22 11.00
C PHE A 48 -9.20 -21.78 12.46
N ASP A 49 -8.28 -20.88 12.82
CA ASP A 49 -8.12 -20.35 14.18
C ASP A 49 -9.39 -19.65 14.70
N ARG A 50 -10.32 -19.24 13.82
CA ARG A 50 -11.62 -18.65 14.22
C ARG A 50 -12.58 -19.67 14.82
N TYR A 51 -12.51 -20.93 14.38
CA TYR A 51 -13.59 -21.89 14.59
C TYR A 51 -13.12 -23.28 15.05
N VAL A 52 -11.83 -23.59 14.92
CA VAL A 52 -11.28 -24.92 15.18
C VAL A 52 -10.06 -24.78 16.09
N ASP A 53 -10.04 -25.57 17.16
CA ASP A 53 -8.86 -25.75 18.00
C ASP A 53 -8.02 -26.88 17.39
N LEU A 54 -6.90 -26.53 16.75
CA LEU A 54 -6.03 -27.44 16.01
C LEU A 54 -4.71 -27.60 16.75
N ASP A 55 -4.28 -28.84 16.97
CA ASP A 55 -2.95 -29.10 17.54
C ASP A 55 -1.85 -29.08 16.47
N ASP A 56 -0.58 -29.15 16.90
CA ASP A 56 0.58 -29.14 16.00
C ASP A 56 0.57 -30.32 15.00
N SER A 57 -0.06 -31.46 15.35
CA SER A 57 -0.17 -32.63 14.47
C SER A 57 -1.25 -32.44 13.41
N ASP A 58 -2.40 -31.89 13.78
CA ASP A 58 -3.46 -31.53 12.83
C ASP A 58 -2.96 -30.50 11.81
N TRP A 59 -2.21 -29.51 12.27
CA TRP A 59 -1.61 -28.50 11.42
C TRP A 59 -0.64 -29.09 10.38
N LEU A 60 0.15 -30.08 10.77
CA LEU A 60 1.07 -30.76 9.84
C LEU A 60 0.33 -31.52 8.74
N LEU A 61 -0.83 -32.10 9.06
CA LEU A 61 -1.71 -32.76 8.06
C LEU A 61 -2.39 -31.73 7.16
N ILE A 62 -2.89 -30.63 7.72
CA ILE A 62 -3.51 -29.54 6.96
C ILE A 62 -2.50 -28.90 6.01
N GLU A 63 -1.24 -28.72 6.43
CA GLU A 63 -0.17 -28.22 5.57
C GLU A 63 0.10 -29.13 4.37
N ALA A 64 0.13 -30.46 4.57
CA ALA A 64 0.28 -31.40 3.47
C ALA A 64 -0.90 -31.33 2.48
N MET A 65 -2.13 -31.19 2.99
CA MET A 65 -3.31 -31.00 2.14
C MET A 65 -3.32 -29.66 1.42
N HIS A 66 -2.77 -28.63 2.06
CA HIS A 66 -2.62 -27.31 1.48
C HIS A 66 -1.58 -27.30 0.35
N ASP A 67 -0.49 -28.05 0.49
CA ASP A 67 0.48 -28.26 -0.59
C ASP A 67 -0.15 -28.92 -1.82
N ASP A 68 -0.96 -29.98 -1.61
CA ASP A 68 -1.73 -30.62 -2.69
C ASP A 68 -2.72 -29.64 -3.34
N TYR A 69 -3.44 -28.85 -2.53
CA TYR A 69 -4.32 -27.79 -3.02
C TYR A 69 -3.57 -26.76 -3.88
N LEU A 70 -2.40 -26.29 -3.43
CA LEU A 70 -1.59 -25.32 -4.19
C LEU A 70 -1.07 -25.92 -5.50
N ALA A 71 -0.71 -27.21 -5.53
CA ALA A 71 -0.28 -27.89 -6.75
C ALA A 71 -1.43 -28.04 -7.77
N ASP A 72 -2.63 -28.40 -7.32
CA ASP A 72 -3.82 -28.42 -8.16
C ASP A 72 -4.19 -27.02 -8.65
N PHE A 73 -3.99 -26.01 -7.79
CA PHE A 73 -4.19 -24.61 -8.14
C PHE A 73 -3.20 -24.14 -9.20
N GLU A 74 -1.92 -24.51 -9.09
CA GLU A 74 -0.89 -24.21 -10.09
C GLU A 74 -1.26 -24.80 -11.45
N THR A 75 -1.82 -26.01 -11.49
CA THR A 75 -2.35 -26.61 -12.72
C THR A 75 -3.54 -25.80 -13.29
N LEU A 76 -4.42 -25.29 -12.44
CA LEU A 76 -5.52 -24.41 -12.87
C LEU A 76 -5.00 -23.05 -13.39
N ARG A 77 -3.97 -22.50 -12.74
CA ARG A 77 -3.31 -21.24 -13.08
C ARG A 77 -2.66 -21.30 -14.46
N ASP A 78 -1.83 -22.32 -14.68
CA ASP A 78 -0.99 -22.44 -15.88
C ASP A 78 -1.76 -23.03 -17.09
N GLY A 79 -3.01 -23.46 -16.90
CA GLY A 79 -3.92 -23.90 -17.96
C GLY A 79 -5.15 -22.99 -18.08
N PRO A 80 -6.31 -23.36 -17.51
CA PRO A 80 -7.57 -22.65 -17.75
C PRO A 80 -7.56 -21.15 -17.40
N ILE A 81 -6.87 -20.72 -16.33
CA ILE A 81 -6.75 -19.29 -15.99
C ILE A 81 -5.92 -18.56 -17.05
N ALA A 82 -4.76 -19.12 -17.45
CA ALA A 82 -3.93 -18.55 -18.51
C ALA A 82 -4.69 -18.42 -19.85
N GLU A 83 -5.50 -19.42 -20.20
CA GLU A 83 -6.40 -19.37 -21.38
C GLU A 83 -7.44 -18.25 -21.25
N PHE A 84 -8.10 -18.13 -20.10
CA PHE A 84 -9.06 -17.05 -19.83
C PHE A 84 -8.42 -15.66 -19.94
N LEU A 85 -7.24 -15.46 -19.35
CA LEU A 85 -6.51 -14.19 -19.44
C LEU A 85 -6.10 -13.88 -20.90
N ALA A 86 -5.81 -14.90 -21.71
CA ALA A 86 -5.56 -14.71 -23.14
C ALA A 86 -6.81 -14.19 -23.88
N ILE A 87 -7.99 -14.75 -23.59
CA ILE A 87 -9.27 -14.27 -24.12
C ILE A 87 -9.50 -12.80 -23.70
N GLY A 88 -9.22 -12.45 -22.45
CA GLY A 88 -9.32 -11.07 -21.95
C GLY A 88 -8.37 -10.11 -22.66
N ARG A 89 -7.14 -10.54 -22.98
CA ARG A 89 -6.20 -9.75 -23.79
C ARG A 89 -6.68 -9.56 -25.22
N GLU A 90 -7.19 -10.62 -25.86
CA GLU A 90 -7.77 -10.53 -27.22
C GLU A 90 -8.99 -9.59 -27.26
N LEU A 91 -9.84 -9.64 -26.24
CA LEU A 91 -11.00 -8.76 -26.11
C LEU A 91 -10.59 -7.29 -25.97
N ARG A 92 -9.55 -7.00 -25.19
CA ARG A 92 -8.99 -5.64 -25.06
C ARG A 92 -8.33 -5.17 -26.36
N ALA A 93 -7.53 -6.04 -26.95
CA ALA A 93 -6.76 -5.78 -28.17
C ALA A 93 -7.64 -5.49 -29.40
N SER A 94 -8.81 -6.13 -29.49
CA SER A 94 -9.76 -5.93 -30.59
C SER A 94 -10.64 -4.68 -30.45
N ASN A 95 -10.53 -3.92 -29.35
CA ASN A 95 -11.33 -2.73 -29.08
C ASN A 95 -10.54 -1.44 -29.32
N THR A 96 -10.42 -0.99 -30.56
CA THR A 96 -9.83 0.31 -30.91
C THR A 96 -10.81 1.49 -30.86
N GLY A 97 -12.05 1.27 -30.44
CA GLY A 97 -13.00 2.35 -30.27
C GLY A 97 -14.41 1.83 -30.03
N MET A 98 -14.70 1.51 -28.76
CA MET A 98 -16.03 1.40 -28.13
C MET A 98 -16.84 0.11 -28.32
N ILE A 99 -17.15 -0.50 -27.16
CA ILE A 99 -18.08 -1.62 -26.87
C ILE A 99 -17.84 -2.91 -27.68
N PRO A 100 -17.24 -3.97 -27.06
CA PRO A 100 -17.05 -5.26 -27.73
C PRO A 100 -18.38 -5.92 -28.13
N SER A 101 -18.33 -6.79 -29.15
CA SER A 101 -19.54 -7.45 -29.65
C SER A 101 -20.15 -8.37 -28.59
N LEU A 102 -21.48 -8.54 -28.64
CA LEU A 102 -22.21 -9.41 -27.71
C LEU A 102 -21.61 -10.82 -27.67
N LYS A 103 -21.27 -11.41 -28.83
CA LYS A 103 -20.68 -12.75 -28.93
C LYS A 103 -19.32 -12.84 -28.22
N GLN A 104 -18.49 -11.80 -28.32
CA GLN A 104 -17.20 -11.77 -27.64
C GLN A 104 -17.37 -11.64 -26.12
N LEU A 105 -18.32 -10.82 -25.66
CA LEU A 105 -18.64 -10.69 -24.24
C LEU A 105 -19.22 -11.98 -23.65
N GLU A 106 -20.16 -12.64 -24.36
CA GLU A 106 -20.70 -13.93 -23.94
C GLU A 106 -19.60 -14.99 -23.81
N GLY A 107 -18.70 -15.09 -24.80
CA GLY A 107 -17.56 -16.01 -24.74
C GLY A 107 -16.61 -15.71 -23.58
N PHE A 108 -16.31 -14.43 -23.32
CA PHE A 108 -15.47 -14.02 -22.21
C PHE A 108 -16.09 -14.39 -20.85
N PHE A 109 -17.38 -14.08 -20.65
CA PHE A 109 -18.04 -14.36 -19.38
C PHE A 109 -18.32 -15.85 -19.15
N ASP A 110 -18.53 -16.64 -20.21
CA ASP A 110 -18.62 -18.10 -20.08
C ASP A 110 -17.27 -18.72 -19.67
N ALA A 111 -16.16 -18.21 -20.22
CA ALA A 111 -14.83 -18.59 -19.79
C ALA A 111 -14.57 -18.21 -18.32
N TRP A 112 -14.93 -16.99 -17.93
CA TRP A 112 -14.85 -16.51 -16.54
C TRP A 112 -15.65 -17.42 -15.58
N ARG A 113 -16.93 -17.73 -15.88
CA ARG A 113 -17.76 -18.64 -15.06
C ARG A 113 -17.15 -20.02 -14.93
N SER A 114 -16.58 -20.55 -16.02
CA SER A 114 -15.91 -21.84 -16.03
C SER A 114 -14.70 -21.85 -15.09
N VAL A 115 -13.87 -20.81 -15.13
CA VAL A 115 -12.68 -20.68 -14.29
C VAL A 115 -13.04 -20.46 -12.82
N VAL A 116 -13.89 -19.48 -12.50
CA VAL A 116 -14.35 -19.22 -11.13
C VAL A 116 -15.02 -20.47 -10.53
N GLY A 117 -15.84 -21.17 -11.31
CA GLY A 117 -16.43 -22.44 -10.89
C GLY A 117 -15.42 -23.57 -10.65
N ARG A 118 -14.25 -23.55 -11.30
CA ARG A 118 -13.14 -24.49 -11.01
C ARG A 118 -12.44 -24.11 -9.70
N VAL A 119 -12.20 -22.82 -9.46
CA VAL A 119 -11.62 -22.32 -8.20
C VAL A 119 -12.47 -22.75 -7.01
N HIS A 120 -13.79 -22.53 -7.05
CA HIS A 120 -14.68 -22.95 -5.97
C HIS A 120 -14.67 -24.47 -5.73
N ARG A 121 -14.54 -25.29 -6.78
CA ARG A 121 -14.44 -26.74 -6.62
C ARG A 121 -13.14 -27.17 -5.95
N LEU A 122 -12.02 -26.50 -6.23
CA LEU A 122 -10.76 -26.75 -5.53
C LEU A 122 -10.86 -26.37 -4.06
N ASP A 123 -11.43 -25.19 -3.76
CA ASP A 123 -11.68 -24.77 -2.38
C ASP A 123 -12.59 -25.80 -1.66
N GLU A 124 -13.70 -26.22 -2.27
CA GLU A 124 -14.59 -27.25 -1.72
C GLU A 124 -13.87 -28.58 -1.44
N GLN A 125 -13.00 -29.02 -2.35
CA GLN A 125 -12.22 -30.26 -2.18
C GLN A 125 -11.21 -30.15 -1.04
N PHE A 126 -10.52 -29.01 -0.91
CA PHE A 126 -9.59 -28.75 0.18
C PHE A 126 -10.30 -28.82 1.54
N PHE A 127 -11.37 -28.03 1.74
CA PHE A 127 -12.11 -28.04 3.01
C PHE A 127 -12.76 -29.39 3.32
N ALA A 128 -13.24 -30.13 2.32
CA ALA A 128 -13.76 -31.48 2.52
C ALA A 128 -12.67 -32.46 2.99
N SER A 129 -11.45 -32.33 2.47
CA SER A 129 -10.30 -33.17 2.85
C SER A 129 -9.84 -32.87 4.27
N VAL A 130 -9.81 -31.58 4.65
CA VAL A 130 -9.54 -31.15 6.02
C VAL A 130 -10.60 -31.69 6.97
N ALA A 131 -11.90 -31.48 6.68
CA ALA A 131 -13.00 -31.96 7.52
C ALA A 131 -12.96 -33.49 7.75
N ALA A 132 -12.58 -34.26 6.73
CA ALA A 132 -12.42 -35.70 6.84
C ALA A 132 -11.26 -36.13 7.76
N THR A 133 -10.30 -35.24 7.99
CA THR A 133 -9.06 -35.51 8.75
C THR A 133 -9.19 -35.11 10.22
N VAL A 134 -9.71 -33.91 10.48
CA VAL A 134 -9.86 -33.37 11.84
C VAL A 134 -11.03 -33.98 12.62
N GLY A 135 -11.93 -34.72 11.96
CA GLY A 135 -13.03 -35.45 12.59
C GLY A 135 -14.33 -34.65 12.77
N GLU A 136 -15.36 -35.31 13.32
CA GLU A 136 -16.73 -34.76 13.39
C GLU A 136 -16.86 -33.53 14.30
N GLU A 137 -16.02 -33.40 15.33
CA GLU A 137 -16.08 -32.29 16.28
C GLU A 137 -15.67 -30.95 15.64
N ALA A 138 -14.72 -30.98 14.70
CA ALA A 138 -14.23 -29.81 13.99
C ALA A 138 -14.98 -29.53 12.66
N ALA A 139 -15.82 -30.46 12.20
CA ALA A 139 -16.48 -30.37 10.90
C ALA A 139 -17.36 -29.12 10.73
N GLU A 140 -18.06 -28.68 11.78
CA GLU A 140 -18.84 -27.44 11.73
C GLU A 140 -17.93 -26.21 11.56
N GLY A 141 -16.81 -26.15 12.27
CA GLY A 141 -15.86 -25.04 12.16
C GLY A 141 -15.18 -24.99 10.79
N VAL A 142 -14.83 -26.14 10.23
CA VAL A 142 -14.29 -26.25 8.86
C VAL A 142 -15.32 -25.78 7.82
N GLU A 143 -16.60 -26.14 7.99
CA GLU A 143 -17.67 -25.68 7.09
C GLU A 143 -17.89 -24.16 7.18
N ARG A 144 -17.80 -23.57 8.38
CA ARG A 144 -17.85 -22.11 8.56
C ARG A 144 -16.67 -21.42 7.87
N ALA A 145 -15.46 -21.94 8.04
CA ALA A 145 -14.27 -21.45 7.34
C ALA A 145 -14.44 -21.52 5.81
N ARG A 146 -14.98 -22.62 5.29
CA ARG A 146 -15.30 -22.80 3.87
C ARG A 146 -16.27 -21.75 3.36
N LEU A 147 -17.32 -21.45 4.11
CA LEU A 147 -18.33 -20.45 3.73
C LEU A 147 -17.76 -19.02 3.72
N VAL A 148 -16.93 -18.67 4.70
CA VAL A 148 -16.21 -17.38 4.72
C VAL A 148 -15.27 -17.26 3.51
N ARG A 149 -14.49 -18.31 3.22
CA ARG A 149 -13.62 -18.35 2.05
C ARG A 149 -14.42 -18.24 0.75
N GLN A 150 -15.54 -18.95 0.64
CA GLN A 150 -16.42 -18.85 -0.52
C GLN A 150 -16.89 -17.41 -0.75
N ARG A 151 -17.32 -16.71 0.32
CA ARG A 151 -17.69 -15.29 0.25
C ARG A 151 -16.52 -14.42 -0.22
N GLN A 152 -15.33 -14.61 0.34
CA GLN A 152 -14.13 -13.85 -0.04
C GLN A 152 -13.77 -14.07 -1.52
N ALA A 153 -13.86 -15.31 -2.00
CA ALA A 153 -13.62 -15.64 -3.38
C ALA A 153 -14.64 -15.00 -4.33
N ASP A 154 -15.94 -15.10 -4.00
CA ASP A 154 -17.02 -14.46 -4.77
C ASP A 154 -16.87 -12.92 -4.79
N ALA A 155 -16.48 -12.29 -3.67
CA ALA A 155 -16.24 -10.86 -3.59
C ALA A 155 -15.03 -10.41 -4.41
N ALA A 156 -13.95 -11.22 -4.44
CA ALA A 156 -12.75 -10.96 -5.24
C ALA A 156 -13.04 -11.06 -6.74
N ALA A 157 -13.97 -11.92 -7.16
CA ALA A 157 -14.33 -12.11 -8.57
C ALA A 157 -15.20 -10.99 -9.16
N VAL A 158 -15.65 -10.00 -8.35
CA VAL A 158 -16.43 -8.86 -8.84
C VAL A 158 -15.54 -7.88 -9.60
N MET A 159 -15.70 -7.86 -10.93
CA MET A 159 -14.94 -7.02 -11.86
C MET A 159 -15.28 -5.52 -11.72
N GLY A 160 -14.26 -4.64 -11.80
CA GLY A 160 -14.40 -3.20 -12.03
C GLY A 160 -14.60 -2.31 -10.80
N GLY A 161 -14.87 -1.01 -11.03
CA GLY A 161 -15.12 0.00 -9.97
C GLY A 161 -16.34 -0.25 -9.08
N LEU A 162 -17.16 -1.26 -9.40
CA LEU A 162 -18.26 -1.79 -8.57
C LEU A 162 -17.83 -3.01 -7.74
N SER A 163 -16.53 -3.33 -7.72
CA SER A 163 -15.94 -4.35 -6.85
C SER A 163 -16.46 -4.17 -5.43
N LEU A 164 -16.99 -5.25 -4.84
CA LEU A 164 -17.35 -5.28 -3.43
C LEU A 164 -16.06 -5.07 -2.63
N ARG A 165 -15.82 -3.83 -2.20
CA ARG A 165 -14.81 -3.46 -1.21
C ARG A 165 -15.31 -3.81 0.20
N ASP A 166 -15.96 -4.96 0.35
CA ASP A 166 -16.66 -5.29 1.58
C ASP A 166 -15.65 -5.75 2.63
N THR A 167 -15.42 -4.91 3.62
CA THR A 167 -14.96 -5.41 4.92
C THR A 167 -16.19 -5.96 5.59
N SER A 168 -16.43 -7.27 5.49
CA SER A 168 -17.63 -7.88 6.09
C SER A 168 -17.69 -7.64 7.60
N LEU A 169 -18.90 -7.65 8.17
CA LEU A 169 -19.08 -7.41 9.61
C LEU A 169 -18.31 -8.43 10.48
N ASP A 170 -18.28 -9.71 10.10
CA ASP A 170 -17.51 -10.73 10.83
C ASP A 170 -16.00 -10.56 10.65
N ASP A 171 -15.51 -10.17 9.47
CA ASP A 171 -14.08 -9.87 9.30
C ASP A 171 -13.67 -8.67 10.18
N ALA A 172 -14.52 -7.66 10.31
CA ALA A 172 -14.31 -6.55 11.24
C ALA A 172 -14.27 -7.03 12.71
N PHE A 173 -15.12 -7.97 13.11
CA PHE A 173 -15.12 -8.58 14.45
C PHE A 173 -13.82 -9.35 14.72
N TRP A 174 -13.46 -10.28 13.85
CA TRP A 174 -12.27 -11.13 14.01
C TRP A 174 -10.96 -10.31 13.98
N SER A 175 -10.93 -9.19 13.24
CA SER A 175 -9.78 -8.28 13.20
C SER A 175 -9.46 -7.60 14.55
N MET A 176 -10.38 -7.65 15.52
CA MET A 176 -10.19 -7.08 16.86
C MET A 176 -9.61 -8.08 17.87
N THR A 177 -9.23 -9.28 17.43
CA THR A 177 -8.77 -10.38 18.30
C THR A 177 -9.74 -10.59 19.49
N PRO A 178 -10.99 -11.00 19.21
CA PRO A 178 -12.03 -11.10 20.23
C PRO A 178 -11.69 -12.16 21.29
N THR A 179 -12.13 -11.90 22.52
CA THR A 179 -12.02 -12.88 23.62
C THR A 179 -13.01 -14.03 23.42
N ALA A 180 -12.76 -15.18 24.04
CA ALA A 180 -13.67 -16.32 23.99
C ALA A 180 -15.10 -15.98 24.49
N GLU A 181 -15.22 -15.08 25.47
CA GLU A 181 -16.51 -14.60 25.98
C GLU A 181 -17.25 -13.76 24.94
N GLU A 182 -16.55 -12.85 24.26
CA GLU A 182 -17.14 -12.05 23.16
C GLU A 182 -17.57 -12.94 22.00
N VAL A 183 -16.73 -13.91 21.61
CA VAL A 183 -17.07 -14.89 20.55
C VAL A 183 -18.34 -15.65 20.94
N ALA A 184 -18.39 -16.22 22.15
CA ALA A 184 -19.55 -16.96 22.62
C ALA A 184 -20.83 -16.09 22.68
N ALA A 185 -20.70 -14.80 23.00
CA ALA A 185 -21.83 -13.88 23.05
C ALA A 185 -22.45 -13.61 21.67
N VAL A 186 -21.66 -13.61 20.59
CA VAL A 186 -22.14 -13.28 19.23
C VAL A 186 -22.21 -14.47 18.27
N ASP A 187 -21.87 -15.67 18.71
CA ASP A 187 -21.68 -16.86 17.85
C ASP A 187 -22.93 -17.25 17.03
N ASP A 188 -24.15 -17.13 17.59
CA ASP A 188 -25.39 -17.35 16.82
C ASP A 188 -25.60 -16.29 15.72
N VAL A 189 -25.18 -15.05 15.96
CA VAL A 189 -25.25 -13.97 14.95
C VAL A 189 -24.23 -14.24 13.86
N LEU A 190 -23.00 -14.61 14.24
CA LEU A 190 -21.92 -15.00 13.33
C LEU A 190 -22.34 -16.16 12.43
N ARG A 191 -22.81 -17.28 12.99
CA ARG A 191 -23.34 -18.42 12.21
C ARG A 191 -24.43 -17.99 11.24
N GLY A 192 -25.35 -17.15 11.70
CA GLY A 192 -26.42 -16.63 10.86
C GLY A 192 -25.89 -15.76 9.71
N LEU A 193 -24.88 -14.94 9.96
CA LEU A 193 -24.26 -14.07 8.96
C LEU A 193 -23.49 -14.90 7.94
N GLU A 194 -22.51 -15.68 8.40
CA GLU A 194 -21.60 -16.49 7.61
C GLU A 194 -22.31 -17.53 6.72
N SER A 195 -23.45 -18.06 7.16
CA SER A 195 -24.27 -18.98 6.36
C SER A 195 -25.04 -18.29 5.23
N SER A 196 -25.38 -17.01 5.41
CA SER A 196 -26.28 -16.27 4.51
C SER A 196 -25.56 -15.35 3.53
N THR A 197 -24.46 -14.72 3.94
CA THR A 197 -23.72 -13.74 3.14
C THR A 197 -23.06 -14.32 1.89
N PRO A 198 -22.52 -15.56 1.85
CA PRO A 198 -21.87 -16.08 0.63
C PRO A 198 -22.85 -16.11 -0.56
N ARG A 199 -24.10 -16.52 -0.33
CA ARG A 199 -25.13 -16.53 -1.38
C ARG A 199 -25.47 -15.13 -1.88
N LEU A 200 -25.52 -14.14 -0.99
CA LEU A 200 -25.83 -12.75 -1.33
C LEU A 200 -24.68 -12.09 -2.11
N VAL A 201 -23.44 -12.29 -1.66
CA VAL A 201 -22.23 -11.83 -2.36
C VAL A 201 -22.14 -12.47 -3.75
N ARG A 202 -22.38 -13.78 -3.86
CA ARG A 202 -22.45 -14.45 -5.16
C ARG A 202 -23.55 -13.89 -6.07
N ALA A 203 -24.73 -13.56 -5.52
CA ALA A 203 -25.81 -12.95 -6.29
C ALA A 203 -25.39 -11.58 -6.85
N VAL A 204 -24.69 -10.77 -6.05
CA VAL A 204 -24.10 -9.50 -6.53
C VAL A 204 -23.06 -9.75 -7.62
N ALA A 205 -22.12 -10.69 -7.42
CA ALA A 205 -21.08 -11.00 -8.40
C ALA A 205 -21.66 -11.46 -9.75
N VAL A 206 -22.59 -12.42 -9.72
CA VAL A 206 -23.28 -12.92 -10.92
C VAL A 206 -24.16 -11.83 -11.55
N GLY A 207 -24.86 -11.03 -10.73
CA GLY A 207 -25.67 -9.91 -11.19
C GLY A 207 -24.85 -8.86 -11.93
N THR A 208 -23.65 -8.55 -11.44
CA THR A 208 -22.69 -7.63 -12.09
C THR A 208 -22.36 -8.09 -13.50
N VAL A 209 -22.02 -9.38 -13.64
CA VAL A 209 -21.72 -9.98 -14.95
C VAL A 209 -22.93 -9.99 -15.88
N GLU A 210 -24.10 -10.43 -15.38
CA GLU A 210 -25.32 -10.46 -16.20
C GLU A 210 -25.78 -9.07 -16.62
N SER A 211 -25.56 -8.04 -15.81
CA SER A 211 -25.95 -6.67 -16.18
C SER A 211 -25.09 -6.12 -17.30
N VAL A 212 -23.78 -6.40 -17.31
CA VAL A 212 -22.91 -6.05 -18.44
C VAL A 212 -23.40 -6.74 -19.72
N LEU A 213 -23.74 -8.02 -19.64
CA LEU A 213 -24.31 -8.76 -20.76
C LEU A 213 -25.67 -8.20 -21.20
N GLU A 214 -26.54 -7.81 -20.26
CA GLU A 214 -27.85 -7.25 -20.60
C GLU A 214 -27.73 -5.87 -21.25
N VAL A 215 -26.79 -5.02 -20.80
CA VAL A 215 -26.45 -3.78 -21.49
C VAL A 215 -26.02 -4.07 -22.92
N ALA A 216 -25.10 -5.03 -23.11
CA ALA A 216 -24.64 -5.41 -24.44
C ALA A 216 -25.79 -5.95 -25.32
N ARG A 217 -26.66 -6.80 -24.78
CA ARG A 217 -27.84 -7.33 -25.48
C ARG A 217 -28.82 -6.24 -25.88
N ARG A 218 -29.03 -5.22 -25.03
CA ARG A 218 -29.91 -4.08 -25.33
C ARG A 218 -29.32 -3.19 -26.42
N LEU A 219 -28.01 -2.93 -26.38
CA LEU A 219 -27.32 -2.16 -27.40
C LEU A 219 -27.29 -2.88 -28.75
N ASP A 220 -27.06 -4.20 -28.75
CA ASP A 220 -27.13 -5.04 -29.95
C ASP A 220 -28.55 -5.04 -30.55
N ARG A 221 -29.58 -5.23 -29.72
CA ARG A 221 -31.00 -5.12 -30.13
C ARG A 221 -31.36 -3.75 -30.71
N ALA A 222 -30.75 -2.68 -30.21
CA ALA A 222 -30.93 -1.32 -30.70
C ALA A 222 -30.14 -1.03 -32.00
N GLY A 223 -29.33 -1.97 -32.48
CA GLY A 223 -28.52 -1.81 -33.69
C GLY A 223 -27.18 -1.11 -33.46
N TYR A 224 -26.75 -0.94 -32.21
CA TYR A 224 -25.48 -0.34 -31.81
C TYR A 224 -24.44 -1.40 -31.42
N GLY A 225 -24.45 -2.57 -32.04
CA GLY A 225 -23.39 -3.57 -31.89
C GLY A 225 -22.15 -3.18 -32.71
N GLY A 226 -20.96 -3.17 -32.10
CA GLY A 226 -19.70 -2.88 -32.80
C GLY A 226 -19.59 -1.43 -33.29
N VAL A 227 -20.01 -0.47 -32.46
CA VAL A 227 -19.88 0.98 -32.71
C VAL A 227 -18.43 1.35 -32.99
N THR A 228 -18.19 2.23 -33.95
CA THR A 228 -16.84 2.71 -34.26
C THR A 228 -16.55 4.09 -33.65
N GLU A 229 -15.28 4.46 -33.54
CA GLU A 229 -14.85 5.80 -33.12
C GLU A 229 -15.48 6.92 -33.99
N ALA A 230 -15.66 6.66 -35.29
CA ALA A 230 -16.28 7.61 -36.21
C ALA A 230 -17.77 7.85 -35.88
N ASP A 231 -18.49 6.83 -35.41
CA ASP A 231 -19.90 6.95 -35.01
C ASP A 231 -20.07 7.72 -33.71
N MET A 232 -19.06 7.68 -32.83
CA MET A 232 -19.06 8.38 -31.54
C MET A 232 -18.63 9.84 -31.64
N ASN A 233 -17.76 10.15 -32.59
CA ASN A 233 -17.34 11.50 -32.91
C ASN A 233 -18.34 12.24 -33.83
N ASP A 234 -19.36 11.54 -34.35
CA ASP A 234 -20.53 12.16 -34.96
C ASP A 234 -21.42 12.73 -33.85
N GLY A 235 -21.55 14.06 -33.80
CA GLY A 235 -22.20 14.76 -32.68
C GLY A 235 -23.68 14.40 -32.47
N ASP A 236 -24.41 13.95 -33.49
CA ASP A 236 -25.81 13.53 -33.32
C ASP A 236 -25.88 12.02 -33.00
N ARG A 237 -25.16 11.21 -33.75
CA ARG A 237 -25.15 9.76 -33.58
C ARG A 237 -24.50 9.33 -32.26
N GLY A 238 -23.41 9.98 -31.84
CA GLY A 238 -22.78 9.78 -30.55
C GLY A 238 -23.70 10.14 -29.38
N ARG A 239 -24.53 11.18 -29.50
CA ARG A 239 -25.54 11.51 -28.47
C ARG A 239 -26.64 10.45 -28.39
N GLU A 240 -27.09 9.93 -29.52
CA GLU A 240 -28.10 8.87 -29.61
C GLU A 240 -27.59 7.56 -29.00
N ILE A 241 -26.37 7.14 -29.36
CA ILE A 241 -25.71 5.97 -28.79
C ILE A 241 -25.54 6.12 -27.29
N MET A 242 -25.10 7.28 -26.80
CA MET A 242 -24.92 7.51 -25.37
C MET A 242 -26.24 7.52 -24.58
N ALA A 243 -27.33 8.02 -25.18
CA ALA A 243 -28.66 7.92 -24.58
C ALA A 243 -29.11 6.46 -24.45
N ALA A 244 -28.89 5.65 -25.50
CA ALA A 244 -29.19 4.22 -25.49
C ALA A 244 -28.32 3.44 -24.48
N VAL A 245 -27.03 3.78 -24.35
CA VAL A 245 -26.14 3.22 -23.33
C VAL A 245 -26.64 3.56 -21.93
N SER A 246 -27.03 4.81 -21.68
CA SER A 246 -27.54 5.25 -20.37
C SER A 246 -28.85 4.55 -19.99
N GLU A 247 -29.77 4.39 -20.94
CA GLU A 247 -31.04 3.67 -20.73
C GLU A 247 -30.81 2.16 -20.51
N ALA A 248 -29.94 1.54 -21.31
CA ALA A 248 -29.57 0.14 -21.15
C ALA A 248 -28.93 -0.12 -19.78
N TYR A 249 -28.01 0.76 -19.36
CA TYR A 249 -27.33 0.69 -18.07
C TYR A 249 -28.30 0.82 -16.90
N ALA A 250 -29.16 1.85 -16.92
CA ALA A 250 -30.12 2.08 -15.84
C ALA A 250 -31.05 0.87 -15.60
N GLY A 251 -31.56 0.27 -16.67
CA GLY A 251 -32.47 -0.87 -16.53
C GLY A 251 -31.79 -2.22 -16.35
N ALA A 252 -30.48 -2.36 -16.55
CA ALA A 252 -29.74 -3.58 -16.25
C ALA A 252 -29.25 -3.58 -14.78
N MET A 253 -28.80 -2.42 -14.30
CA MET A 253 -28.18 -2.31 -12.99
C MET A 253 -29.16 -2.45 -11.80
N SER A 254 -30.48 -2.26 -12.01
CA SER A 254 -31.51 -2.39 -10.97
C SER A 254 -31.45 -3.72 -10.20
N GLU A 255 -31.20 -4.84 -10.87
CA GLU A 255 -31.16 -6.17 -10.25
C GLU A 255 -29.93 -6.37 -9.34
N ILE A 256 -28.80 -5.73 -9.68
CA ILE A 256 -27.59 -5.74 -8.84
C ILE A 256 -27.87 -4.95 -7.56
N TYR A 257 -28.54 -3.81 -7.65
CA TYR A 257 -28.82 -2.98 -6.49
C TYR A 257 -29.72 -3.70 -5.49
N ASP A 258 -30.77 -4.37 -5.95
CA ASP A 258 -31.60 -5.18 -5.06
C ASP A 258 -30.75 -6.24 -4.34
N SER A 259 -29.81 -6.88 -5.05
CA SER A 259 -28.89 -7.85 -4.45
C SER A 259 -27.93 -7.21 -3.43
N ARG A 260 -27.40 -6.02 -3.73
CA ARG A 260 -26.48 -5.28 -2.86
C ARG A 260 -27.19 -4.70 -1.63
N VAL A 261 -28.39 -4.17 -1.78
CA VAL A 261 -29.25 -3.71 -0.68
C VAL A 261 -29.61 -4.87 0.23
N ASN A 262 -29.96 -6.03 -0.31
CA ASN A 262 -30.22 -7.24 0.50
C ASN A 262 -29.00 -7.67 1.32
N LEU A 263 -27.78 -7.57 0.75
CA LEU A 263 -26.54 -7.81 1.48
C LEU A 263 -26.34 -6.79 2.61
N MET A 264 -26.44 -5.49 2.31
CA MET A 264 -26.28 -4.42 3.30
C MET A 264 -27.32 -4.50 4.42
N ASP A 265 -28.59 -4.75 4.09
CA ASP A 265 -29.66 -4.88 5.08
C ASP A 265 -29.42 -6.10 5.99
N ARG A 266 -28.85 -7.19 5.44
CA ARG A 266 -28.45 -8.36 6.24
C ARG A 266 -27.36 -8.00 7.24
N GLU A 267 -26.32 -7.30 6.80
CA GLU A 267 -25.23 -6.86 7.66
C GLU A 267 -25.67 -5.81 8.69
N ILE A 268 -26.47 -4.81 8.31
CA ILE A 268 -27.06 -3.82 9.23
C ILE A 268 -27.92 -4.51 10.29
N THR A 269 -28.68 -5.54 9.91
CA THR A 269 -29.48 -6.32 10.85
C THR A 269 -28.59 -7.07 11.84
N ALA A 270 -27.51 -7.70 11.37
CA ALA A 270 -26.54 -8.37 12.23
C ALA A 270 -25.82 -7.37 13.16
N ALA A 271 -25.38 -6.23 12.64
CA ALA A 271 -24.73 -5.15 13.37
C ALA A 271 -25.55 -4.69 14.59
N ARG A 272 -26.88 -4.58 14.46
CA ARG A 272 -27.76 -4.26 15.59
C ARG A 272 -27.72 -5.30 16.70
N LEU A 273 -27.54 -6.58 16.36
CA LEU A 273 -27.41 -7.67 17.33
C LEU A 273 -26.03 -7.67 18.02
N PHE A 274 -24.96 -7.33 17.29
CA PHE A 274 -23.63 -7.15 17.88
C PHE A 274 -23.60 -6.01 18.90
N ARG A 275 -24.21 -4.86 18.58
CA ARG A 275 -24.30 -3.71 19.48
C ARG A 275 -24.83 -4.06 20.87
N ASP A 276 -25.83 -4.93 20.93
CA ASP A 276 -26.52 -5.25 22.17
C ASP A 276 -25.76 -6.30 23.01
N ARG A 277 -24.64 -6.85 22.50
CA ARG A 277 -23.89 -7.97 23.09
C ARG A 277 -22.41 -7.68 23.32
N LEU A 278 -21.88 -6.62 22.72
CA LEU A 278 -20.51 -6.16 22.94
C LEU A 278 -20.48 -4.91 23.82
N GLU A 279 -19.40 -4.75 24.56
CA GLU A 279 -19.13 -3.51 25.31
C GLU A 279 -19.13 -2.29 24.35
N PRO A 280 -19.68 -1.12 24.73
CA PRO A 280 -19.85 0.03 23.83
C PRO A 280 -18.54 0.48 23.14
N ALA A 281 -17.43 0.45 23.86
CA ALA A 281 -16.11 0.81 23.32
C ALA A 281 -15.60 -0.23 22.30
N ARG A 282 -15.86 -1.52 22.53
CA ARG A 282 -15.56 -2.61 21.61
C ARG A 282 -16.43 -2.52 20.37
N TRP A 283 -17.74 -2.35 20.55
CA TRP A 283 -18.71 -2.16 19.46
C TRP A 283 -18.36 -0.97 18.56
N ARG A 284 -18.04 0.20 19.13
CA ARG A 284 -17.67 1.38 18.32
C ARG A 284 -16.49 1.11 17.39
N ARG A 285 -15.42 0.49 17.91
CA ARG A 285 -14.22 0.17 17.11
C ARG A 285 -14.56 -0.80 15.97
N MET A 286 -15.33 -1.84 16.27
CA MET A 286 -15.80 -2.81 15.29
C MET A 286 -16.64 -2.16 14.19
N LYS A 287 -17.69 -1.43 14.60
CA LYS A 287 -18.65 -0.78 13.73
C LYS A 287 -17.96 0.20 12.79
N HIS A 288 -17.01 0.98 13.31
CA HIS A 288 -16.26 1.93 12.50
C HIS A 288 -15.45 1.21 11.41
N ARG A 289 -14.68 0.17 11.76
CA ARG A 289 -13.92 -0.63 10.79
C ARG A 289 -14.80 -1.23 9.69
N TRP A 290 -15.93 -1.83 10.08
CA TRP A 290 -16.92 -2.36 9.14
C TRP A 290 -17.50 -1.25 8.26
N ALA A 291 -17.98 -0.16 8.87
CA ALA A 291 -18.74 0.86 8.17
C ALA A 291 -17.91 1.68 7.18
N THR A 292 -16.63 1.97 7.49
CA THR A 292 -15.70 2.63 6.57
C THR A 292 -15.46 1.80 5.30
N GLY A 293 -15.42 0.47 5.42
CA GLY A 293 -15.25 -0.43 4.27
C GLY A 293 -16.54 -0.63 3.47
N SER A 294 -17.64 -0.94 4.14
CA SER A 294 -18.90 -1.33 3.50
C SER A 294 -19.78 -0.14 3.05
N PHE A 295 -19.59 1.05 3.62
CA PHE A 295 -20.37 2.26 3.32
C PHE A 295 -19.46 3.49 3.10
N PRO A 296 -18.58 3.49 2.07
CA PRO A 296 -17.68 4.61 1.82
C PRO A 296 -18.43 5.92 1.54
N GLU A 297 -19.63 5.85 0.95
CA GLU A 297 -20.50 7.01 0.70
C GLU A 297 -20.99 7.68 2.00
N ALA A 298 -20.90 6.99 3.14
CA ALA A 298 -21.24 7.57 4.43
C ALA A 298 -20.13 8.48 4.99
N TYR A 299 -18.94 8.55 4.37
CA TYR A 299 -17.79 9.33 4.84
C TYR A 299 -17.47 9.09 6.32
N ILE A 300 -17.54 7.83 6.75
CA ILE A 300 -17.20 7.41 8.11
C ILE A 300 -15.68 7.30 8.19
N GLU A 301 -15.00 8.45 8.19
CA GLU A 301 -13.56 8.54 8.40
C GLU A 301 -13.23 8.56 9.90
N PHE A 302 -12.00 8.14 10.24
CA PHE A 302 -11.49 8.19 11.61
C PHE A 302 -11.52 9.63 12.16
N GLU A 303 -11.30 10.64 11.33
CA GLU A 303 -11.59 12.03 11.67
C GLU A 303 -12.14 12.82 10.48
N ILE A 304 -13.37 13.30 10.60
CA ILE A 304 -13.75 14.53 9.91
C ILE A 304 -13.03 15.66 10.67
N GLY A 305 -11.75 15.87 10.32
CA GLY A 305 -10.84 16.89 10.85
C GLY A 305 -9.62 16.34 11.64
N GLY A 306 -8.59 15.87 10.92
CA GLY A 306 -7.18 15.73 11.36
C GLY A 306 -6.86 14.74 12.50
N ASP A 307 -5.56 14.51 12.76
CA ASP A 307 -4.96 13.67 13.83
C ASP A 307 -5.29 14.12 15.27
N ALA A 308 -6.41 14.82 15.45
CA ALA A 308 -6.91 15.20 16.75
C ALA A 308 -7.19 13.92 17.58
N PRO A 309 -6.84 13.90 18.87
CA PRO A 309 -7.05 12.75 19.74
C PRO A 309 -8.54 12.42 19.91
N THR A 310 -8.85 11.12 19.94
CA THR A 310 -10.24 10.65 20.03
C THR A 310 -10.84 10.91 21.41
N VAL A 311 -12.18 11.01 21.53
CA VAL A 311 -12.84 11.21 22.86
C VAL A 311 -12.42 10.14 23.88
N PRO A 312 -12.26 8.84 23.52
CA PRO A 312 -11.70 7.85 24.43
C PRO A 312 -10.26 8.12 24.88
N GLU A 313 -9.38 8.61 24.00
CA GLU A 313 -8.00 9.00 24.37
C GLU A 313 -7.99 10.19 25.32
N VAL A 314 -8.83 11.20 25.06
CA VAL A 314 -9.03 12.33 25.97
C VAL A 314 -9.56 11.84 27.31
N ALA A 315 -10.53 10.91 27.32
CA ALA A 315 -11.06 10.35 28.55
C ALA A 315 -9.99 9.59 29.34
N GLU A 316 -9.11 8.84 28.68
CA GLU A 316 -8.00 8.15 29.35
C GLU A 316 -6.98 9.15 29.93
N GLY A 317 -6.62 10.18 29.17
CA GLY A 317 -5.75 11.26 29.64
C GLY A 317 -6.32 11.95 30.88
N VAL A 318 -7.62 12.31 30.87
CA VAL A 318 -8.30 12.89 32.04
C VAL A 318 -8.33 11.90 33.20
N ARG A 319 -8.63 10.61 32.96
CA ARG A 319 -8.67 9.58 34.00
C ARG A 319 -7.33 9.43 34.71
N SER A 320 -6.22 9.49 33.96
CA SER A 320 -4.85 9.39 34.50
C SER A 320 -4.49 10.55 35.44
N LEU A 321 -5.09 11.72 35.23
CA LEU A 321 -4.86 12.94 36.01
C LEU A 321 -5.83 13.09 37.19
N LEU A 322 -6.92 12.31 37.22
CA LEU A 322 -7.86 12.28 38.34
C LEU A 322 -7.38 11.33 39.44
N PRO A 323 -7.55 11.66 40.74
CA PRO A 323 -7.26 10.74 41.85
C PRO A 323 -8.06 9.44 41.75
N GLU A 324 -7.47 8.30 42.15
CA GLU A 324 -8.08 6.96 42.01
C GLU A 324 -9.45 6.81 42.67
N GLU A 325 -9.66 7.47 43.82
CA GLU A 325 -10.93 7.43 44.55
C GLU A 325 -11.86 8.62 44.21
N SER A 326 -11.55 9.41 43.18
CA SER A 326 -12.37 10.58 42.84
C SER A 326 -13.75 10.19 42.28
N ARG A 327 -14.79 10.88 42.73
CA ARG A 327 -16.14 10.80 42.13
C ARG A 327 -16.16 11.28 40.67
N ASP A 328 -15.18 12.08 40.27
CA ASP A 328 -15.05 12.56 38.89
C ASP A 328 -14.69 11.44 37.92
N ARG A 329 -14.04 10.35 38.40
CA ARG A 329 -13.80 9.15 37.55
C ARG A 329 -15.11 8.44 37.18
N VAL A 330 -16.06 8.35 38.12
CA VAL A 330 -17.40 7.80 37.83
C VAL A 330 -18.14 8.70 36.83
N THR A 331 -18.04 10.03 37.02
CA THR A 331 -18.65 11.01 36.12
C THR A 331 -18.06 10.93 34.70
N LEU A 332 -16.74 10.72 34.60
CA LEU A 332 -16.04 10.50 33.34
C LEU A 332 -16.54 9.24 32.62
N ASP A 333 -16.71 8.13 33.33
CA ASP A 333 -17.22 6.88 32.77
C ASP A 333 -18.66 7.05 32.24
N GLU A 334 -19.52 7.75 33.00
CA GLU A 334 -20.88 8.07 32.57
C GLU A 334 -20.91 8.97 31.32
N MET A 335 -20.05 9.99 31.26
CA MET A 335 -19.89 10.86 30.09
C MET A 335 -19.43 10.07 28.86
N LEU A 336 -18.45 9.17 29.03
CA LEU A 336 -17.91 8.36 27.95
C LEU A 336 -18.95 7.37 27.41
N VAL A 337 -19.71 6.71 28.29
CA VAL A 337 -20.82 5.83 27.89
C VAL A 337 -21.94 6.60 27.18
N ALA A 338 -22.29 7.80 27.67
CA ALA A 338 -23.28 8.65 27.03
C ALA A 338 -22.82 9.13 25.64
N TRP A 339 -21.53 9.43 25.50
CA TRP A 339 -20.93 9.77 24.22
C TRP A 339 -20.98 8.59 23.25
N TYR A 340 -20.54 7.39 23.64
CA TYR A 340 -20.60 6.20 22.78
C TYR A 340 -22.01 5.97 22.22
N ARG A 341 -23.05 6.08 23.05
CA ARG A 341 -24.45 5.92 22.60
C ARG A 341 -24.89 7.00 21.62
N SER A 342 -24.39 8.23 21.78
CA SER A 342 -24.75 9.36 20.92
C SER A 342 -24.01 9.30 19.59
N ASP A 343 -22.72 8.94 19.60
CA ASP A 343 -21.90 8.71 18.40
C ASP A 343 -22.41 7.49 17.60
N ASP A 344 -22.82 6.42 18.28
CA ASP A 344 -23.40 5.23 17.64
C ASP A 344 -24.67 5.56 16.84
N ARG A 345 -25.57 6.39 17.40
CA ARG A 345 -26.79 6.85 16.73
C ARG A 345 -26.52 7.72 15.50
N LEU A 346 -25.55 8.62 15.58
CA LEU A 346 -25.17 9.45 14.45
C LEU A 346 -24.52 8.60 13.36
N THR A 347 -23.65 7.67 13.74
CA THR A 347 -23.05 6.70 12.81
C THR A 347 -24.11 5.81 12.16
N ASP A 348 -25.14 5.36 12.89
CA ASP A 348 -26.28 4.61 12.31
C ASP A 348 -27.01 5.44 11.24
N GLN A 349 -27.22 6.73 11.49
CA GLN A 349 -27.83 7.64 10.51
C GLN A 349 -26.95 7.81 9.28
N MET A 350 -25.63 7.98 9.45
CA MET A 350 -24.68 8.07 8.35
C MET A 350 -24.67 6.79 7.50
N ILE A 351 -24.70 5.61 8.12
CA ILE A 351 -24.77 4.31 7.40
C ILE A 351 -26.05 4.22 6.56
N VAL A 352 -27.20 4.60 7.13
CA VAL A 352 -28.49 4.58 6.41
C VAL A 352 -28.49 5.59 5.27
N LEU A 353 -27.96 6.79 5.48
CA LEU A 353 -27.83 7.82 4.45
C LEU A 353 -26.87 7.38 3.34
N GLY A 354 -25.71 6.81 3.67
CA GLY A 354 -24.77 6.27 2.68
C GLY A 354 -25.40 5.16 1.82
N ARG A 355 -26.14 4.23 2.44
CA ARG A 355 -26.94 3.22 1.72
C ARG A 355 -27.97 3.87 0.79
N ASP A 356 -28.67 4.89 1.25
CA ASP A 356 -29.74 5.54 0.48
C ASP A 356 -29.19 6.44 -0.64
N ILE A 357 -28.05 7.11 -0.44
CA ILE A 357 -27.30 7.84 -1.46
C ILE A 357 -26.87 6.86 -2.55
N MET A 358 -26.29 5.71 -2.16
CA MET A 358 -25.90 4.68 -3.10
C MET A 358 -27.10 4.21 -3.93
N ARG A 359 -28.25 3.93 -3.30
CA ARG A 359 -29.50 3.61 -4.03
C ARG A 359 -29.91 4.71 -5.02
N VAL A 360 -29.94 5.96 -4.58
CA VAL A 360 -30.44 7.10 -5.36
C VAL A 360 -29.52 7.50 -6.52
N LEU A 361 -28.19 7.40 -6.35
CA LEU A 361 -27.21 7.63 -7.41
C LEU A 361 -27.47 6.76 -8.64
N PHE A 362 -28.12 5.61 -8.46
CA PHE A 362 -28.31 4.64 -9.52
C PHE A 362 -29.74 4.54 -10.10
N GLU A 363 -30.78 4.96 -9.37
CA GLU A 363 -32.19 4.90 -9.82
C GLU A 363 -32.61 5.96 -10.88
N GLN A 364 -31.67 6.61 -11.61
CA GLN A 364 -31.90 7.76 -12.52
C GLN A 364 -32.56 9.01 -11.90
N ALA A 365 -33.20 8.92 -10.72
CA ALA A 365 -33.69 10.03 -9.91
C ALA A 365 -32.56 10.76 -9.13
N GLY A 366 -31.33 10.25 -9.22
CA GLY A 366 -30.14 10.73 -8.51
C GLY A 366 -29.79 12.20 -8.70
N VAL A 367 -30.18 12.80 -9.82
CA VAL A 367 -29.92 14.22 -10.08
C VAL A 367 -30.81 15.14 -9.24
N GLN A 368 -31.98 14.68 -8.77
CA GLN A 368 -32.92 15.52 -8.02
C GLN A 368 -32.86 15.31 -6.50
N ASN A 369 -32.66 14.07 -6.04
CA ASN A 369 -32.67 13.77 -4.60
C ASN A 369 -31.27 13.49 -4.01
N GLY A 370 -30.24 13.26 -4.84
CA GLY A 370 -28.89 12.95 -4.37
C GLY A 370 -28.29 14.10 -3.55
N ALA A 371 -28.37 15.33 -4.06
CA ALA A 371 -27.87 16.53 -3.37
C ALA A 371 -28.54 16.74 -1.99
N GLN A 372 -29.84 16.44 -1.86
CA GLN A 372 -30.53 16.56 -0.57
C GLN A 372 -30.00 15.53 0.45
N LEU A 373 -29.77 14.29 0.02
CA LEU A 373 -29.23 13.25 0.90
C LEU A 373 -27.76 13.53 1.28
N GLU A 374 -26.96 14.09 0.37
CA GLU A 374 -25.60 14.57 0.65
C GLU A 374 -25.62 15.72 1.67
N ASP A 375 -26.51 16.70 1.51
CA ASP A 375 -26.69 17.80 2.48
C ASP A 375 -27.11 17.27 3.87
N GLU A 376 -28.01 16.27 3.91
CA GLU A 376 -28.43 15.60 5.14
C GLU A 376 -27.25 14.85 5.79
N LEU A 377 -26.43 14.16 5.00
CA LEU A 377 -25.24 13.47 5.48
C LEU A 377 -24.21 14.46 6.05
N GLU A 378 -23.97 15.57 5.37
CA GLU A 378 -23.08 16.63 5.85
C GLU A 378 -23.60 17.27 7.16
N ALA A 379 -24.92 17.41 7.30
CA ALA A 379 -25.52 17.88 8.54
C ALA A 379 -25.32 16.90 9.72
N VAL A 380 -25.42 15.59 9.46
CA VAL A 380 -25.15 14.55 10.48
C VAL A 380 -23.66 14.52 10.83
N ALA A 381 -22.78 14.61 9.83
CA ALA A 381 -21.33 14.70 10.03
C ALA A 381 -20.94 15.90 10.92
N ARG A 382 -21.48 17.10 10.64
CA ARG A 382 -21.30 18.29 11.49
C ARG A 382 -21.84 18.09 12.90
N SER A 383 -22.97 17.40 13.05
CA SER A 383 -23.55 17.07 14.36
C SER A 383 -22.65 16.13 15.16
N ARG A 384 -22.00 15.17 14.49
CA ARG A 384 -21.02 14.25 15.08
C ARG A 384 -19.75 15.00 15.53
N GLN A 385 -19.25 15.92 14.71
CA GLN A 385 -18.11 16.77 15.07
C GLN A 385 -18.43 17.67 16.28
N ALA A 386 -19.62 18.28 16.30
CA ALA A 386 -20.07 19.07 17.45
C ALA A 386 -20.22 18.24 18.73
N LEU A 387 -20.71 16.99 18.61
CA LEU A 387 -20.78 16.05 19.72
C LEU A 387 -19.39 15.71 20.27
N ARG A 388 -18.42 15.47 19.39
CA ARG A 388 -17.00 15.24 19.76
C ARG A 388 -16.46 16.43 20.53
N ALA A 389 -16.54 17.64 19.98
CA ALA A 389 -16.04 18.86 20.62
C ALA A 389 -16.65 19.08 22.01
N LYS A 390 -17.97 18.91 22.14
CA LYS A 390 -18.67 19.04 23.42
C LYS A 390 -18.25 17.98 24.44
N ALA A 391 -18.04 16.74 24.01
CA ALA A 391 -17.60 15.66 24.89
C ALA A 391 -16.16 15.91 25.39
N THR A 392 -15.25 16.30 24.49
CA THR A 392 -13.88 16.70 24.84
C THR A 392 -13.87 17.85 25.85
N GLU A 393 -14.64 18.92 25.61
CA GLU A 393 -14.77 20.05 26.54
C GLU A 393 -15.29 19.60 27.92
N SER A 394 -16.31 18.74 27.94
CA SER A 394 -16.92 18.22 29.18
C SER A 394 -15.95 17.35 29.99
N LEU A 395 -15.14 16.53 29.31
CA LEU A 395 -14.11 15.70 29.95
C LEU A 395 -13.01 16.57 30.55
N LEU A 396 -12.51 17.54 29.79
CA LEU A 396 -11.47 18.47 30.23
C LEU A 396 -11.93 19.36 31.40
N ALA A 397 -13.23 19.65 31.51
CA ALA A 397 -13.80 20.39 32.62
C ALA A 397 -13.69 19.67 33.98
N LEU A 398 -13.46 18.34 33.99
CA LEU A 398 -13.24 17.57 35.22
C LEU A 398 -11.85 17.82 35.83
N LEU A 399 -10.91 18.36 35.06
CA LEU A 399 -9.57 18.67 35.53
C LEU A 399 -9.47 20.05 36.19
N PRO A 400 -8.58 20.22 37.19
CA PRO A 400 -8.16 21.54 37.65
C PRO A 400 -7.56 22.36 36.52
N GLU A 401 -7.69 23.69 36.58
CA GLU A 401 -7.31 24.61 35.48
C GLU A 401 -5.89 24.38 34.95
N ALA A 402 -4.90 24.21 35.84
CA ALA A 402 -3.50 23.99 35.44
C ALA A 402 -3.30 22.66 34.68
N SER A 403 -4.00 21.60 35.08
CA SER A 403 -3.95 20.30 34.40
C SER A 403 -4.72 20.33 33.08
N ARG A 404 -5.81 21.12 33.01
CA ARG A 404 -6.57 21.35 31.78
C ARG A 404 -5.76 22.12 30.75
N GLU A 405 -5.08 23.20 31.15
CA GLU A 405 -4.21 23.99 30.28
C GLU A 405 -3.05 23.15 29.74
N ALA A 406 -2.41 22.34 30.60
CA ALA A 406 -1.34 21.43 30.19
C ALA A 406 -1.84 20.39 29.17
N MET A 407 -3.01 19.77 29.42
CA MET A 407 -3.58 18.80 28.50
C MET A 407 -3.98 19.46 27.18
N MET A 408 -4.64 20.62 27.19
CA MET A 408 -4.97 21.36 25.96
C MET A 408 -3.73 21.74 25.14
N SER A 409 -2.63 22.10 25.81
CA SER A 409 -1.35 22.35 25.15
C SER A 409 -0.73 21.10 24.53
N ASP A 410 -0.86 19.93 25.19
CA ASP A 410 -0.41 18.63 24.67
C ASP A 410 -1.26 18.18 23.47
N LEU A 411 -2.59 18.35 23.53
CA LEU A 411 -3.49 18.05 22.41
C LEU A 411 -3.19 18.95 21.19
N ALA A 412 -2.96 20.25 21.40
CA ALA A 412 -2.59 21.20 20.35
C ALA A 412 -1.17 20.93 19.78
N GLY A 413 -0.24 20.47 20.62
CA GLY A 413 1.11 20.07 20.18
C GLY A 413 1.10 18.79 19.34
N ARG A 414 0.18 17.85 19.62
CA ARG A 414 -0.01 16.63 18.80
C ARG A 414 -0.65 16.91 17.45
N GLU A 415 -1.61 17.85 17.38
CA GLU A 415 -2.16 18.29 16.09
C GLU A 415 -1.05 18.90 15.20
N ALA A 416 -0.12 19.67 15.78
CA ALA A 416 1.03 20.22 15.04
C ALA A 416 2.08 19.16 14.64
N ALA A 417 2.22 18.08 15.42
CA ALA A 417 3.14 16.98 15.11
C ALA A 417 2.56 15.99 14.10
N GLY A 418 1.23 15.76 14.09
CA GLY A 418 0.55 14.92 13.09
C GLY A 418 0.65 15.50 11.67
N ASP A 419 0.60 16.83 11.55
CA ASP A 419 0.89 17.53 10.29
C ASP A 419 2.37 17.38 9.85
N ALA A 420 3.29 17.13 10.78
CA ALA A 420 4.70 16.87 10.49
C ALA A 420 5.01 15.39 10.19
N GLU A 421 4.31 14.43 10.80
CA GLU A 421 4.47 12.99 10.55
C GLU A 421 3.96 12.56 9.16
N ARG A 422 3.21 13.42 8.47
CA ARG A 422 2.85 13.21 7.06
C ARG A 422 4.03 13.38 6.10
N ASP A 423 5.13 13.99 6.56
CA ASP A 423 6.43 13.99 5.88
C ASP A 423 7.33 13.00 6.62
N GLY A 424 7.47 11.79 6.06
CA GLY A 424 8.13 10.67 6.71
C GLY A 424 9.59 10.97 7.02
N SER A 425 9.90 11.39 8.25
CA SER A 425 11.27 11.47 8.77
C SER A 425 11.29 11.20 10.27
N ARG A 426 11.58 9.93 10.60
CA ARG A 426 12.32 9.42 11.77
C ARG A 426 12.21 10.23 13.08
N ALA A 427 11.26 9.86 13.95
CA ALA A 427 11.26 10.28 15.35
C ALA A 427 12.34 9.52 16.15
N GLY A 428 13.34 10.23 16.67
CA GLY A 428 14.41 9.71 17.52
C GLY A 428 14.64 10.57 18.78
N VAL A 429 14.10 10.11 19.91
CA VAL A 429 14.51 10.29 21.31
C VAL A 429 15.43 11.48 21.65
N VAL A 430 14.87 12.52 22.30
CA VAL A 430 15.61 13.64 22.90
C VAL A 430 16.18 13.25 24.27
N GLY A 431 17.50 13.08 24.36
CA GLY A 431 18.28 13.13 25.60
C GLY A 431 19.00 14.48 25.72
N GLY A 432 18.64 15.28 26.72
CA GLY A 432 19.06 16.67 26.84
C GLY A 432 20.54 16.93 27.15
N GLY A 433 21.01 18.12 26.74
CA GLY A 433 22.30 18.65 27.16
C GLY A 433 22.73 19.96 26.47
N VAL A 434 22.48 21.08 27.16
CA VAL A 434 23.10 22.42 27.01
C VAL A 434 22.72 23.24 25.76
N ALA A 435 21.83 24.21 25.99
CA ALA A 435 21.43 25.25 25.07
C ALA A 435 22.62 26.09 24.57
N VAL A 436 22.82 26.05 23.26
CA VAL A 436 23.44 27.11 22.46
C VAL A 436 22.31 27.70 21.63
N ASP A 437 22.20 29.03 21.59
CA ASP A 437 21.11 29.78 20.97
C ASP A 437 20.73 29.26 19.56
N ASP A 438 19.65 28.46 19.50
CA ASP A 438 18.93 28.08 18.28
C ASP A 438 18.19 29.30 17.72
N ALA A 439 18.91 30.13 16.97
CA ALA A 439 18.29 30.97 15.95
C ALA A 439 18.00 30.05 14.75
N GLY A 440 16.92 29.27 14.87
CA GLY A 440 16.43 28.37 13.83
C GLY A 440 16.21 29.10 12.51
N LEU A 441 17.10 28.86 11.56
CA LEU A 441 16.75 28.83 10.15
C LEU A 441 15.91 27.56 9.96
N GLU A 442 14.62 27.64 10.26
CA GLU A 442 13.65 26.69 9.71
C GLU A 442 13.79 26.79 8.18
N ALA A 443 14.45 25.80 7.59
CA ALA A 443 14.54 25.65 6.15
C ALA A 443 13.11 25.62 5.62
N GLY A 444 12.71 26.70 4.93
CA GLY A 444 11.36 26.83 4.42
C GLY A 444 10.98 25.62 3.60
N GLN A 445 9.78 25.08 3.85
CA GLN A 445 9.08 24.03 3.11
C GLN A 445 8.82 24.36 1.62
N GLY A 446 9.56 25.31 1.02
CA GLY A 446 9.56 25.59 -0.42
C GLY A 446 10.36 24.52 -1.16
N GLY A 447 9.91 23.27 -1.08
CA GLY A 447 10.57 22.11 -1.68
C GLY A 447 10.62 22.23 -3.19
N SER A 448 11.83 22.13 -3.77
CA SER A 448 11.96 21.94 -5.21
C SER A 448 11.28 20.63 -5.61
N THR A 449 10.60 20.62 -6.76
CA THR A 449 9.85 19.50 -7.32
C THR A 449 10.67 18.21 -7.56
N PHE A 450 12.00 18.20 -7.33
CA PHE A 450 12.80 16.96 -7.43
C PHE A 450 13.62 16.61 -6.18
N ARG A 451 13.55 17.35 -5.06
CA ARG A 451 14.40 17.16 -3.85
C ARG A 451 15.94 17.05 -4.06
N ILE A 452 16.46 17.00 -5.30
CA ILE A 452 17.89 16.85 -5.67
C ILE A 452 18.72 18.07 -5.23
N VAL A 453 18.10 19.25 -5.15
CA VAL A 453 18.78 20.49 -4.76
C VAL A 453 18.80 20.73 -3.25
N ASN A 454 18.17 19.86 -2.45
CA ASN A 454 18.09 20.06 -1.01
C ASN A 454 19.50 20.08 -0.38
N PRO A 455 19.73 20.92 0.65
CA PRO A 455 20.99 20.89 1.38
C PRO A 455 21.14 19.59 2.17
N VAL A 456 22.36 19.27 2.62
CA VAL A 456 22.59 18.24 3.64
C VAL A 456 21.84 18.65 4.92
N THR A 457 20.94 17.82 5.42
CA THR A 457 20.21 18.09 6.67
C THR A 457 21.08 17.79 7.91
N ALA A 458 20.63 18.21 9.10
CA ALA A 458 21.33 17.89 10.35
C ALA A 458 21.36 16.38 10.63
N ASP A 459 20.26 15.68 10.36
CA ASP A 459 20.17 14.22 10.53
C ASP A 459 21.04 13.47 9.52
N GLU A 460 21.02 13.91 8.25
CA GLU A 460 21.93 13.39 7.22
C GLU A 460 23.39 13.62 7.60
N LEU A 461 23.72 14.80 8.14
CA LEU A 461 25.07 15.10 8.63
C LEU A 461 25.47 14.11 9.72
N GLU A 462 24.70 13.96 10.80
CA GLU A 462 25.07 13.06 11.90
C GLU A 462 25.29 11.62 11.41
N PHE A 463 24.44 11.16 10.48
CA PHE A 463 24.62 9.85 9.86
C PHE A 463 25.94 9.75 9.06
N MET A 464 26.30 10.79 8.29
CA MET A 464 27.59 10.87 7.62
C MET A 464 28.76 10.89 8.62
N LEU A 465 28.64 11.58 9.76
CA LEU A 465 29.67 11.62 10.80
C LEU A 465 29.89 10.23 11.44
N ASP A 466 28.84 9.42 11.55
CA ASP A 466 28.93 8.03 11.99
C ASP A 466 29.67 7.16 10.95
N ILE A 467 29.41 7.35 9.64
CA ILE A 467 30.16 6.70 8.56
C ILE A 467 31.64 7.13 8.59
N LEU A 468 31.94 8.38 8.94
CA LEU A 468 33.31 8.87 9.10
C LEU A 468 33.99 8.35 10.38
N ALA A 469 33.22 7.83 11.34
CA ALA A 469 33.67 7.39 12.66
C ALA A 469 34.46 8.47 13.43
N LEU A 470 33.96 9.70 13.39
CA LEU A 470 34.60 10.85 14.06
C LEU A 470 34.39 10.84 15.58
N GLU A 471 35.41 11.27 16.32
CA GLU A 471 35.31 11.54 17.75
C GLU A 471 34.59 12.87 18.02
N ALA A 472 34.12 13.07 19.26
CA ALA A 472 33.29 14.22 19.64
C ALA A 472 33.87 15.58 19.23
N VAL A 473 35.19 15.78 19.38
CA VAL A 473 35.86 17.05 19.03
C VAL A 473 35.80 17.31 17.52
N ASP A 474 36.00 16.29 16.69
CA ASP A 474 35.96 16.44 15.23
C ASP A 474 34.52 16.53 14.71
N ARG A 475 33.55 15.94 15.41
CA ARG A 475 32.12 16.14 15.13
C ARG A 475 31.70 17.60 15.32
N ASP A 476 32.16 18.26 16.38
CA ASP A 476 31.86 19.68 16.62
C ASP A 476 32.46 20.58 15.52
N VAL A 477 33.66 20.26 15.04
CA VAL A 477 34.26 20.95 13.89
C VAL A 477 33.42 20.72 12.62
N ALA A 478 32.98 19.49 12.37
CA ALA A 478 32.15 19.17 11.22
C ALA A 478 30.78 19.88 11.25
N ARG A 479 30.15 20.01 12.42
CA ARG A 479 28.91 20.80 12.60
C ARG A 479 29.12 22.28 12.31
N SER A 480 30.27 22.84 12.73
CA SER A 480 30.61 24.23 12.40
C SER A 480 30.79 24.43 10.89
N LEU A 481 31.44 23.48 10.20
CA LEU A 481 31.60 23.53 8.74
C LEU A 481 30.28 23.32 8.00
N HIS A 482 29.36 22.53 8.58
CA HIS A 482 28.02 22.36 8.03
C HIS A 482 27.20 23.64 8.11
N ALA A 483 27.31 24.43 9.19
CA ALA A 483 26.70 25.75 9.27
C ALA A 483 27.21 26.69 8.13
N ASP A 484 28.53 26.71 7.88
CA ASP A 484 29.11 27.46 6.76
C ASP A 484 28.60 26.95 5.40
N TYR A 485 28.39 25.65 5.25
CA TYR A 485 27.79 25.04 4.06
C TYR A 485 26.32 25.47 3.87
N LEU A 486 25.51 25.49 4.93
CA LEU A 486 24.12 25.92 4.86
C LEU A 486 24.01 27.38 4.45
N ASP A 487 24.87 28.25 5.00
CA ASP A 487 24.96 29.66 4.61
C ASP A 487 25.33 29.81 3.12
N ALA A 488 26.33 29.04 2.65
CA ALA A 488 26.73 29.04 1.25
C ALA A 488 25.63 28.50 0.33
N TRP A 489 24.92 27.45 0.75
CA TRP A 489 23.80 26.88 0.02
C TRP A 489 22.65 27.88 -0.10
N ALA A 490 22.26 28.51 1.01
CA ALA A 490 21.20 29.53 1.03
C ALA A 490 21.56 30.75 0.16
N GLY A 491 22.85 31.10 0.07
CA GLY A 491 23.34 32.18 -0.76
C GLY A 491 23.43 31.87 -2.26
N GLU A 492 23.59 30.60 -2.66
CA GLU A 492 23.81 30.22 -4.06
C GLU A 492 22.59 29.56 -4.73
N VAL A 493 21.88 28.66 -4.04
CA VAL A 493 20.87 27.79 -4.65
C VAL A 493 19.48 28.45 -4.71
N PRO A 494 18.88 28.95 -3.61
CA PRO A 494 17.59 29.63 -3.67
C PRO A 494 17.51 30.78 -4.70
N PRO A 495 18.52 31.66 -4.86
CA PRO A 495 18.46 32.71 -5.88
C PRO A 495 18.34 32.19 -7.32
N ILE A 496 18.94 31.03 -7.63
CA ILE A 496 18.83 30.39 -8.94
C ILE A 496 17.38 29.89 -9.15
N LEU A 497 16.79 29.28 -8.12
CA LEU A 497 15.43 28.77 -8.15
C LEU A 497 14.38 29.89 -8.21
N GLU A 498 14.58 30.99 -7.50
CA GLU A 498 13.70 32.18 -7.55
C GLU A 498 13.69 32.82 -8.95
N VAL A 499 14.85 32.90 -9.61
CA VAL A 499 14.94 33.37 -11.00
C VAL A 499 14.21 32.42 -11.95
N ALA A 500 14.28 31.11 -11.71
CA ALA A 500 13.52 30.12 -12.46
C ALA A 500 12.00 30.30 -12.23
N ALA A 501 11.56 30.41 -10.98
CA ALA A 501 10.17 30.64 -10.56
C ALA A 501 9.56 31.89 -11.20
N ALA A 502 10.28 33.01 -11.20
CA ALA A 502 9.81 34.26 -11.79
C ALA A 502 9.53 34.17 -13.31
N ARG A 503 10.09 33.18 -14.02
CA ARG A 503 9.92 32.99 -15.47
C ARG A 503 8.83 31.98 -15.84
N THR A 504 8.29 31.27 -14.86
CA THR A 504 7.26 30.23 -15.03
C THR A 504 6.12 30.51 -14.05
N PRO A 505 5.15 31.36 -14.42
CA PRO A 505 4.12 31.86 -13.52
C PRO A 505 3.00 30.83 -13.39
N TYR A 506 3.20 29.82 -12.55
CA TYR A 506 2.15 28.89 -12.15
C TYR A 506 1.96 28.94 -10.64
N GLU A 507 0.70 28.82 -10.20
CA GLU A 507 0.30 28.72 -8.79
C GLU A 507 0.42 27.28 -8.24
N ASP A 508 0.80 26.33 -9.10
CA ASP A 508 0.90 24.89 -8.83
C ASP A 508 2.36 24.43 -9.01
N ASP A 509 2.96 23.92 -7.92
CA ASP A 509 4.38 23.54 -7.83
C ASP A 509 4.77 22.39 -8.78
N ASP A 510 3.81 21.52 -9.14
CA ASP A 510 4.02 20.41 -10.09
C ASP A 510 4.13 20.91 -11.53
N ALA A 511 3.32 21.90 -11.88
CA ALA A 511 3.37 22.55 -13.18
C ALA A 511 4.66 23.38 -13.34
N PHE A 512 5.13 23.99 -12.24
CA PHE A 512 6.40 24.70 -12.18
C PHE A 512 7.59 23.78 -12.52
N GLY A 513 7.68 22.60 -11.89
CA GLY A 513 8.79 21.66 -12.12
C GLY A 513 8.93 21.19 -13.58
N LYS A 514 7.80 20.90 -14.25
CA LYS A 514 7.77 20.44 -15.66
C LYS A 514 8.22 21.52 -16.64
N GLU A 515 7.71 22.74 -16.47
CA GLU A 515 7.99 23.86 -17.37
C GLU A 515 9.41 24.41 -17.14
N ALA A 516 9.90 24.41 -15.89
CA ALA A 516 11.26 24.79 -15.54
C ALA A 516 12.31 23.87 -16.19
N LEU A 517 12.10 22.54 -16.15
CA LEU A 517 12.97 21.58 -16.84
C LEU A 517 13.02 21.77 -18.37
N LEU A 518 11.91 22.18 -18.97
CA LEU A 518 11.81 22.39 -20.42
C LEU A 518 12.45 23.71 -20.88
N ARG A 519 12.28 24.78 -20.10
CA ARG A 519 12.53 26.15 -20.56
C ARG A 519 13.75 26.83 -19.94
N ASN A 520 14.22 26.36 -18.78
CA ASN A 520 15.21 27.05 -17.97
C ASN A 520 16.38 26.11 -17.62
N GLY A 521 17.58 26.36 -18.17
CA GLY A 521 18.82 25.67 -17.77
C GLY A 521 19.23 25.97 -16.31
N GLU A 522 18.56 26.90 -15.67
CA GLU A 522 18.70 27.33 -14.29
C GLU A 522 18.45 26.19 -13.28
N TYR A 523 17.50 25.28 -13.54
CA TYR A 523 17.28 24.14 -12.65
C TYR A 523 18.48 23.18 -12.64
N LEU A 524 19.01 22.87 -13.82
CA LEU A 524 20.27 22.13 -13.96
C LEU A 524 21.44 22.86 -13.29
N ALA A 525 21.48 24.19 -13.37
CA ALA A 525 22.49 24.99 -12.69
C ALA A 525 22.36 24.91 -11.16
N ALA A 526 21.14 24.86 -10.60
CA ALA A 526 20.90 24.67 -9.17
C ALA A 526 21.37 23.28 -8.68
N VAL A 527 21.12 22.22 -9.47
CA VAL A 527 21.64 20.87 -9.20
C VAL A 527 23.17 20.85 -9.21
N GLN A 528 23.79 21.49 -10.21
CA GLN A 528 25.25 21.61 -10.29
C GLN A 528 25.84 22.44 -9.14
N ALA A 529 25.15 23.52 -8.73
CA ALA A 529 25.55 24.33 -7.59
C ALA A 529 25.52 23.53 -6.29
N THR A 530 24.43 22.79 -6.05
CA THR A 530 24.29 21.90 -4.88
C THR A 530 25.42 20.86 -4.85
N ARG A 531 25.66 20.14 -5.95
CA ARG A 531 26.76 19.16 -6.05
C ARG A 531 28.14 19.76 -5.77
N ARG A 532 28.39 20.96 -6.27
CA ARG A 532 29.65 21.69 -6.02
C ARG A 532 29.79 22.09 -4.55
N LEU A 533 28.71 22.47 -3.90
CA LEU A 533 28.69 22.78 -2.47
C LEU A 533 28.88 21.52 -1.62
N ASP A 534 28.25 20.40 -1.98
CA ASP A 534 28.46 19.09 -1.33
C ASP A 534 29.93 18.67 -1.41
N GLU A 535 30.54 18.73 -2.60
CA GLU A 535 31.97 18.42 -2.78
C GLU A 535 32.89 19.39 -2.04
N ARG A 536 32.49 20.66 -1.90
CA ARG A 536 33.22 21.63 -1.09
C ARG A 536 33.16 21.25 0.39
N LEU A 537 31.98 20.92 0.92
CA LEU A 537 31.81 20.47 2.30
C LEU A 537 32.70 19.24 2.59
N PHE A 538 32.68 18.24 1.70
CA PHE A 538 33.53 17.05 1.84
C PHE A 538 35.03 17.38 1.73
N GLY A 539 35.40 18.35 0.89
CA GLY A 539 36.77 18.89 0.83
C GLY A 539 37.18 19.64 2.10
N ASP A 540 36.26 20.37 2.72
CA ASP A 540 36.47 21.10 3.97
C ASP A 540 36.63 20.12 5.13
N PHE A 541 35.84 19.03 5.19
CA PHE A 541 36.09 17.92 6.12
C PHE A 541 37.49 17.31 5.94
N ALA A 542 37.86 16.98 4.71
CA ALA A 542 39.19 16.43 4.41
C ALA A 542 40.34 17.38 4.80
N THR A 543 40.09 18.69 4.80
CA THR A 543 41.10 19.71 5.15
C THR A 543 41.17 19.95 6.66
N ALA A 544 40.02 20.09 7.32
CA ALA A 544 39.94 20.49 8.73
C ALA A 544 40.17 19.32 9.69
N ILE A 545 39.68 18.13 9.35
CA ILE A 545 39.71 16.92 10.19
C ILE A 545 40.33 15.71 9.46
N GLY A 546 41.09 15.95 8.39
CA GLY A 546 41.67 14.91 7.53
C GLY A 546 42.65 13.95 8.20
N THR A 547 43.19 14.28 9.38
CA THR A 547 43.98 13.32 10.17
C THR A 547 43.13 12.24 10.83
N SER A 548 41.84 12.49 10.99
CA SER A 548 40.87 11.62 11.66
C SER A 548 40.01 10.83 10.67
N ILE A 549 40.10 11.12 9.36
CA ILE A 549 39.30 10.50 8.30
C ILE A 549 40.21 9.71 7.35
N THR A 550 39.78 8.50 6.96
CA THR A 550 40.43 7.77 5.87
C THR A 550 39.82 8.14 4.51
N PRO A 551 40.60 8.12 3.42
CA PRO A 551 40.09 8.39 2.08
C PRO A 551 38.86 7.55 1.72
N GLU A 552 38.83 6.27 2.12
CA GLU A 552 37.73 5.34 1.85
C GLU A 552 36.43 5.77 2.54
N ARG A 553 36.50 6.25 3.79
CA ARG A 553 35.32 6.76 4.52
C ARG A 553 34.79 8.05 3.91
N LEU A 554 35.65 8.90 3.35
CA LEU A 554 35.20 10.08 2.62
C LEU A 554 34.48 9.72 1.31
N VAL A 555 34.96 8.67 0.61
CA VAL A 555 34.25 8.12 -0.56
C VAL A 555 32.91 7.48 -0.14
N ALA A 556 32.83 6.87 1.03
CA ALA A 556 31.59 6.31 1.58
C ALA A 556 30.52 7.38 1.84
N VAL A 557 30.90 8.52 2.42
CA VAL A 557 29.99 9.67 2.59
C VAL A 557 29.52 10.24 1.25
N ARG A 558 30.40 10.33 0.25
CA ARG A 558 30.00 10.73 -1.11
C ARG A 558 28.98 9.77 -1.72
N LEU A 559 29.17 8.46 -1.53
CA LEU A 559 28.22 7.46 -1.97
C LEU A 559 26.89 7.64 -1.25
N GLN A 560 26.88 7.75 0.09
CA GLN A 560 25.67 8.00 0.89
C GLN A 560 24.90 9.22 0.39
N ARG A 561 25.61 10.32 0.09
CA ARG A 561 24.96 11.55 -0.39
C ARG A 561 24.17 11.37 -1.69
N ILE A 562 24.56 10.43 -2.55
CA ILE A 562 23.78 10.11 -3.75
C ILE A 562 22.42 9.49 -3.38
N PHE A 563 22.36 8.68 -2.32
CA PHE A 563 21.11 8.09 -1.82
C PHE A 563 20.24 9.13 -1.11
N ASP A 564 20.84 10.01 -0.30
CA ASP A 564 20.09 11.08 0.39
C ASP A 564 19.36 11.99 -0.61
N ARG A 565 20.02 12.35 -1.72
CA ARG A 565 19.41 13.13 -2.81
C ARG A 565 18.38 12.35 -3.64
N ALA A 566 18.26 11.05 -3.41
CA ALA A 566 17.35 10.21 -4.15
C ALA A 566 15.97 10.08 -3.49
N VAL A 567 15.83 10.35 -2.20
CA VAL A 567 14.60 10.16 -1.41
C VAL A 567 13.47 11.09 -1.88
N ASP A 568 12.29 10.50 -2.11
CA ASP A 568 10.99 11.14 -2.34
C ASP A 568 10.89 12.20 -3.45
N VAL A 569 10.79 11.74 -4.70
CA VAL A 569 10.32 12.58 -5.80
C VAL A 569 8.99 12.05 -6.30
N GLU A 570 7.93 12.83 -6.13
CA GLU A 570 6.67 12.55 -6.80
C GLU A 570 6.91 12.50 -8.32
N PRO A 571 6.53 11.41 -9.00
CA PRO A 571 6.84 11.23 -10.40
C PRO A 571 6.08 12.22 -11.27
N LEU A 572 6.79 13.21 -11.79
CA LEU A 572 6.25 14.20 -12.73
C LEU A 572 5.85 13.60 -14.10
N SER A 573 6.27 12.37 -14.42
CA SER A 573 5.89 11.70 -15.67
C SER A 573 5.48 10.24 -15.45
N ALA A 574 4.76 9.67 -16.42
CA ALA A 574 4.33 8.27 -16.40
C ALA A 574 5.52 7.29 -16.34
N THR A 575 6.65 7.66 -16.92
CA THR A 575 7.97 7.00 -16.87
C THR A 575 8.78 7.39 -15.64
N GLY A 576 8.52 8.58 -15.12
CA GLY A 576 8.99 9.10 -13.84
C GLY A 576 8.74 8.12 -12.71
N ARG A 577 7.61 7.40 -12.70
CA ARG A 577 7.36 6.33 -11.70
C ARG A 577 8.46 5.26 -11.62
N PHE A 578 9.20 5.04 -12.72
CA PHE A 578 10.33 4.12 -12.78
C PHE A 578 11.70 4.80 -12.60
N ALA A 579 11.77 6.12 -12.80
CA ALA A 579 12.97 6.95 -12.71
C ALA A 579 13.11 7.69 -11.37
N THR A 580 12.01 8.00 -10.70
CA THR A 580 11.93 8.66 -9.39
C THR A 580 11.99 7.69 -8.23
N SER A 581 11.83 6.40 -8.50
CA SER A 581 12.23 5.37 -7.56
C SER A 581 13.75 5.40 -7.44
N ALA A 582 14.22 6.11 -6.41
CA ALA A 582 15.56 6.05 -5.86
C ALA A 582 16.12 4.61 -5.85
N PRO A 583 17.43 4.41 -5.72
CA PRO A 583 17.90 3.21 -5.06
C PRO A 583 17.11 2.98 -3.75
N GLU A 584 16.58 1.77 -3.58
CA GLU A 584 15.58 1.44 -2.53
C GLU A 584 16.10 1.56 -1.10
N ALA A 585 17.43 1.66 -0.91
CA ALA A 585 18.12 2.09 0.31
C ALA A 585 19.64 2.15 0.11
N SER A 586 20.31 3.01 0.87
CA SER A 586 21.77 2.95 0.98
C SER A 586 22.25 1.67 1.67
N PRO A 587 23.39 1.07 1.27
CA PRO A 587 23.99 -0.03 2.03
C PRO A 587 24.35 0.37 3.47
N PHE A 588 24.67 1.65 3.72
CA PHE A 588 24.94 2.14 5.08
C PHE A 588 23.66 2.23 5.91
N GLU A 589 22.56 2.70 5.32
CA GLU A 589 21.24 2.73 5.98
C GLU A 589 20.73 1.33 6.30
N ILE A 590 21.00 0.36 5.41
CA ILE A 590 20.67 -1.05 5.68
C ILE A 590 21.40 -1.52 6.94
N ILE A 591 22.71 -1.25 7.04
CA ILE A 591 23.51 -1.61 8.23
C ILE A 591 23.03 -0.86 9.48
N ASP A 592 22.73 0.44 9.35
CA ASP A 592 22.27 1.29 10.45
C ASP A 592 20.90 0.88 11.00
N GLY A 593 20.01 0.43 10.13
CA GLY A 593 18.70 -0.11 10.48
C GLY A 593 18.75 -1.46 11.18
N MET A 594 19.91 -2.13 11.21
CA MET A 594 20.11 -3.34 11.99
C MET A 594 20.37 -2.99 13.46
N ASP A 595 19.86 -3.84 14.35
CA ASP A 595 20.07 -3.77 15.80
C ASP A 595 21.45 -4.31 16.20
N PHE A 596 22.48 -3.88 15.48
CA PHE A 596 23.87 -4.27 15.71
C PHE A 596 24.47 -3.46 16.86
N ASP A 597 25.19 -4.15 17.75
CA ASP A 597 26.05 -3.47 18.70
C ASP A 597 27.13 -2.63 17.96
N PRO A 598 27.71 -1.62 18.61
CA PRO A 598 28.65 -0.71 17.96
C PRO A 598 29.85 -1.43 17.29
N THR A 599 30.29 -2.56 17.82
CA THR A 599 31.41 -3.33 17.27
C THR A 599 31.00 -4.04 15.99
N THR A 600 29.87 -4.74 16.01
CA THR A 600 29.32 -5.42 14.82
C THR A 600 29.02 -4.44 13.70
N ARG A 601 28.43 -3.28 14.02
CA ARG A 601 28.18 -2.20 13.07
C ARG A 601 29.47 -1.67 12.46
N ALA A 602 30.50 -1.40 13.28
CA ALA A 602 31.79 -0.93 12.79
C ALA A 602 32.46 -1.96 11.87
N ASN A 603 32.36 -3.26 12.19
CA ASN A 603 32.87 -4.35 11.36
C ASN A 603 32.12 -4.43 10.02
N ALA A 604 30.79 -4.28 10.03
CA ALA A 604 29.98 -4.27 8.81
C ALA A 604 30.38 -3.12 7.87
N ILE A 605 30.50 -1.91 8.42
CA ILE A 605 30.94 -0.73 7.65
C ILE A 605 32.36 -0.95 7.13
N ALA A 606 33.29 -1.44 7.95
CA ALA A 606 34.66 -1.70 7.54
C ALA A 606 34.76 -2.74 6.41
N ALA A 607 33.90 -3.76 6.41
CA ALA A 607 33.81 -4.76 5.35
C ALA A 607 33.24 -4.20 4.04
N LEU A 608 32.37 -3.18 4.12
CA LEU A 608 31.79 -2.52 2.96
C LEU A 608 32.75 -1.52 2.29
N LEU A 609 33.62 -0.84 3.05
CA LEU A 609 34.52 0.22 2.55
C LEU A 609 35.32 -0.15 1.27
N PRO A 610 35.86 -1.38 1.10
CA PRO A 610 36.56 -1.76 -0.12
C PRO A 610 35.70 -1.77 -1.38
N GLU A 611 34.38 -2.02 -1.25
CA GLU A 611 33.43 -2.08 -2.37
C GLU A 611 32.88 -0.71 -2.76
N VAL A 612 32.97 0.27 -1.85
CA VAL A 612 32.43 1.63 -2.00
C VAL A 612 32.89 2.33 -3.29
N PRO A 613 34.16 2.29 -3.72
CA PRO A 613 34.58 2.94 -4.96
C PRO A 613 33.86 2.38 -6.20
N GLY A 614 33.66 1.05 -6.25
CA GLY A 614 32.94 0.39 -7.34
C GLY A 614 31.44 0.71 -7.32
N LEU A 615 30.84 0.79 -6.13
CA LEU A 615 29.47 1.26 -5.97
C LEU A 615 29.33 2.72 -6.39
N LEU A 616 30.23 3.61 -5.98
CA LEU A 616 30.22 5.02 -6.35
C LEU A 616 30.33 5.21 -7.86
N GLU A 617 31.17 4.43 -8.55
CA GLU A 617 31.26 4.47 -10.02
C GLU A 617 29.92 4.13 -10.69
N VAL A 618 29.22 3.10 -10.18
CA VAL A 618 27.93 2.63 -10.70
C VAL A 618 26.78 3.60 -10.44
N TYR A 619 26.86 4.35 -9.34
CA TYR A 619 25.86 5.34 -8.93
C TYR A 619 26.19 6.77 -9.37
N SER A 620 27.41 7.01 -9.87
CA SER A 620 27.78 8.29 -10.46
C SER A 620 26.91 8.57 -11.69
N GLY A 621 26.46 9.82 -11.82
CA GLY A 621 25.60 10.26 -12.94
C GLY A 621 24.10 9.91 -12.80
N VAL A 622 23.68 9.22 -11.75
CA VAL A 622 22.24 8.86 -11.55
C VAL A 622 21.32 10.08 -11.58
N ASP A 623 21.71 11.21 -10.95
CA ASP A 623 20.85 12.40 -10.99
C ASP A 623 20.75 13.02 -12.40
N GLU A 624 21.80 12.88 -13.23
CA GLU A 624 21.79 13.37 -14.61
C GLU A 624 20.87 12.51 -15.47
N ASP A 625 20.98 11.17 -15.35
CA ASP A 625 20.08 10.23 -16.01
C ASP A 625 18.62 10.51 -15.65
N ARG A 626 18.33 10.80 -14.38
CA ARG A 626 16.98 11.12 -13.88
C ARG A 626 16.44 12.40 -14.51
N ILE A 627 17.24 13.48 -14.52
CA ILE A 627 16.84 14.76 -15.10
C ILE A 627 16.64 14.65 -16.61
N ASP A 628 17.53 13.95 -17.32
CA ASP A 628 17.43 13.73 -18.76
C ASP A 628 16.21 12.88 -19.12
N ALA A 629 15.90 11.85 -18.33
CA ALA A 629 14.70 11.04 -18.51
C ALA A 629 13.43 11.87 -18.34
N ALA A 630 13.32 12.62 -17.23
CA ALA A 630 12.17 13.48 -16.96
C ALA A 630 12.00 14.54 -18.06
N ARG A 631 13.08 15.19 -18.48
CA ARG A 631 13.06 16.18 -19.56
C ARG A 631 12.53 15.60 -20.85
N GLN A 632 13.01 14.42 -21.25
CA GLN A 632 12.63 13.85 -22.53
C GLN A 632 11.19 13.33 -22.52
N ASP A 633 10.65 12.86 -21.40
CA ASP A 633 9.24 12.49 -21.31
C ASP A 633 8.31 13.68 -21.50
N ILE A 634 8.70 14.84 -20.96
CA ILE A 634 7.95 16.07 -21.15
C ILE A 634 8.03 16.51 -22.62
N LEU A 635 9.22 16.41 -23.26
CA LEU A 635 9.38 16.69 -24.69
C LEU A 635 8.51 15.78 -25.58
N ASP A 636 8.49 14.49 -25.28
CA ASP A 636 7.66 13.51 -26.00
C ASP A 636 6.16 13.84 -25.79
N SER A 637 5.75 14.26 -24.59
CA SER A 637 4.37 14.66 -24.28
C SER A 637 3.96 15.93 -25.05
N VAL A 638 4.82 16.96 -25.07
CA VAL A 638 4.59 18.18 -25.86
C VAL A 638 4.50 17.85 -27.36
N ALA A 639 5.38 16.99 -27.86
CA ALA A 639 5.35 16.56 -29.26
C ALA A 639 4.05 15.82 -29.61
N PHE A 640 3.51 15.02 -28.70
CA PHE A 640 2.22 14.35 -28.86
C PHE A 640 1.06 15.35 -28.87
N ASP A 641 1.02 16.29 -27.92
CA ASP A 641 -0.01 17.34 -27.85
C ASP A 641 -0.02 18.25 -29.08
N GLU A 642 1.17 18.56 -29.61
CA GLU A 642 1.37 19.31 -30.86
C GLU A 642 1.15 18.46 -32.12
N LYS A 643 0.79 17.17 -31.98
CA LYS A 643 0.56 16.20 -33.06
C LYS A 643 1.77 16.02 -33.99
N LYS A 644 2.99 16.23 -33.46
CA LYS A 644 4.26 16.00 -34.17
C LYS A 644 4.67 14.53 -34.19
N ILE A 645 4.22 13.77 -33.19
CA ILE A 645 4.30 12.31 -33.11
C ILE A 645 2.89 11.76 -32.88
N ASP A 646 2.63 10.55 -33.34
CA ASP A 646 1.37 9.86 -33.03
C ASP A 646 1.43 9.16 -31.67
N TYR A 647 0.30 8.60 -31.25
CA TYR A 647 0.17 7.90 -29.97
C TYR A 647 1.08 6.66 -29.87
N VAL A 648 1.33 5.98 -30.99
CA VAL A 648 2.15 4.76 -31.04
C VAL A 648 3.62 5.11 -30.85
N ASP A 649 4.09 6.14 -31.55
CA ASP A 649 5.46 6.66 -31.41
C ASP A 649 5.70 7.22 -30.01
N PHE A 650 4.74 7.97 -29.45
CA PHE A 650 4.79 8.49 -28.08
C PHE A 650 4.92 7.36 -27.06
N THR A 651 4.00 6.39 -27.08
CA THR A 651 4.00 5.27 -26.11
C THR A 651 5.22 4.37 -26.28
N THR A 652 5.68 4.13 -27.52
CA THR A 652 6.89 3.34 -27.79
C THR A 652 8.14 4.00 -27.24
N SER A 653 8.31 5.32 -27.43
CA SER A 653 9.45 6.08 -26.90
C SER A 653 9.51 6.00 -25.38
N VAL A 654 8.38 6.30 -24.73
CA VAL A 654 8.22 6.27 -23.28
C VAL A 654 8.51 4.87 -22.71
N ASN A 655 7.98 3.81 -23.32
CA ASN A 655 8.20 2.44 -22.86
C ASN A 655 9.65 1.97 -22.97
N ARG A 656 10.31 2.26 -24.09
CA ARG A 656 11.73 1.92 -24.27
C ARG A 656 12.61 2.64 -23.25
N ARG A 657 12.26 3.87 -22.88
CA ARG A 657 12.96 4.63 -21.84
C ARG A 657 12.72 4.01 -20.46
N ALA A 658 11.47 3.74 -20.09
CA ALA A 658 11.11 3.07 -18.84
C ALA A 658 11.92 1.78 -18.64
N LEU A 659 11.96 0.94 -19.69
CA LEU A 659 12.69 -0.31 -19.73
C LEU A 659 14.19 -0.16 -19.45
N ARG A 660 14.81 0.84 -20.08
CA ARG A 660 16.23 1.12 -19.88
C ARG A 660 16.49 1.51 -18.42
N ILE A 661 15.68 2.42 -17.89
CA ILE A 661 15.79 2.93 -16.52
C ILE A 661 15.59 1.80 -15.51
N LEU A 662 14.58 0.94 -15.71
CA LEU A 662 14.34 -0.25 -14.87
C LEU A 662 15.54 -1.20 -14.92
N GLY A 663 16.06 -1.47 -16.12
CA GLY A 663 17.25 -2.32 -16.27
C GLY A 663 18.49 -1.75 -15.58
N ASP A 664 18.72 -0.44 -15.66
CA ASP A 664 19.81 0.24 -14.96
C ASP A 664 19.62 0.21 -13.45
N ARG A 665 18.40 0.49 -12.96
CA ARG A 665 18.05 0.39 -11.53
C ARG A 665 18.30 -1.01 -10.98
N GLU A 666 17.83 -2.04 -11.66
CA GLU A 666 18.01 -3.44 -11.25
C GLU A 666 19.49 -3.85 -11.23
N ARG A 667 20.28 -3.43 -12.24
CA ARG A 667 21.73 -3.62 -12.25
C ARG A 667 22.40 -2.97 -11.04
N ARG A 668 22.02 -1.74 -10.73
CA ARG A 668 22.53 -0.97 -9.58
C ARG A 668 22.14 -1.62 -8.25
N ARG A 669 20.91 -2.10 -8.10
CA ARG A 669 20.45 -2.82 -6.89
C ARG A 669 21.23 -4.11 -6.67
N THR A 670 21.41 -4.92 -7.72
CA THR A 670 22.22 -6.15 -7.61
C THR A 670 23.64 -5.87 -7.15
N ARG A 671 24.23 -4.73 -7.53
CA ARG A 671 25.58 -4.38 -7.06
C ARG A 671 25.62 -4.13 -5.56
N ILE A 672 24.60 -3.50 -4.99
CA ILE A 672 24.47 -3.37 -3.53
C ILE A 672 24.27 -4.74 -2.88
N GLU A 673 23.31 -5.54 -3.38
CA GLU A 673 23.02 -6.87 -2.87
C GLU A 673 24.29 -7.74 -2.86
N ALA A 674 25.06 -7.73 -3.95
CA ALA A 674 26.33 -8.46 -4.05
C ALA A 674 27.37 -7.94 -3.05
N ALA A 675 27.58 -6.62 -2.94
CA ALA A 675 28.51 -6.07 -1.96
C ALA A 675 28.13 -6.46 -0.52
N MET A 676 26.84 -6.44 -0.19
CA MET A 676 26.33 -6.83 1.12
C MET A 676 26.50 -8.34 1.38
N LEU A 677 26.09 -9.19 0.45
CA LEU A 677 26.12 -10.65 0.60
C LEU A 677 27.53 -11.25 0.48
N GLU A 678 28.39 -10.69 -0.36
CA GLU A 678 29.73 -11.24 -0.64
C GLU A 678 30.83 -10.64 0.23
N ALA A 679 30.71 -9.38 0.68
CA ALA A 679 31.72 -8.71 1.49
C ALA A 679 31.29 -8.53 2.96
N VAL A 680 30.06 -8.06 3.20
CA VAL A 680 29.62 -7.70 4.56
C VAL A 680 29.17 -8.92 5.35
N VAL A 681 28.24 -9.72 4.82
CA VAL A 681 27.69 -10.91 5.50
C VAL A 681 28.79 -11.87 5.99
N PRO A 682 29.84 -12.21 5.21
CA PRO A 682 30.92 -13.10 5.67
C PRO A 682 31.81 -12.50 6.76
N ALA A 683 31.77 -11.18 6.98
CA ALA A 683 32.57 -10.49 7.99
C ALA A 683 31.90 -10.42 9.37
N LEU A 684 30.64 -10.84 9.48
CA LEU A 684 29.86 -10.78 10.71
C LEU A 684 29.83 -12.11 11.46
N GLU A 685 29.54 -12.05 12.77
CA GLU A 685 29.28 -13.23 13.59
C GLU A 685 27.99 -13.94 13.15
N SER A 686 27.86 -15.23 13.49
CA SER A 686 26.85 -16.12 12.88
C SER A 686 25.41 -15.64 13.00
N LEU A 687 25.02 -14.92 14.06
CA LEU A 687 23.65 -14.43 14.20
C LEU A 687 23.42 -13.16 13.37
N SER A 688 24.32 -12.18 13.50
CA SER A 688 24.28 -10.91 12.79
C SER A 688 24.42 -11.07 11.28
N SER A 689 25.19 -12.06 10.81
CA SER A 689 25.31 -12.40 9.40
C SER A 689 23.98 -12.92 8.82
N ILE A 690 23.30 -13.82 9.54
CA ILE A 690 22.00 -14.37 9.14
C ILE A 690 20.91 -13.28 9.13
N GLU A 691 20.88 -12.41 10.15
CA GLU A 691 19.92 -11.30 10.20
C GLU A 691 20.12 -10.33 9.02
N LEU A 692 21.37 -10.01 8.66
CA LEU A 692 21.67 -9.12 7.54
C LEU A 692 21.36 -9.78 6.19
N GLU A 693 21.71 -11.06 6.02
CA GLU A 693 21.41 -11.82 4.81
C GLU A 693 19.89 -11.85 4.55
N PHE A 694 19.10 -12.05 5.61
CA PHE A 694 17.64 -11.97 5.54
C PHE A 694 17.12 -10.57 5.25
N GLU A 695 17.67 -9.51 5.85
CA GLU A 695 17.26 -8.12 5.54
C GLU A 695 17.54 -7.75 4.08
N VAL A 696 18.72 -8.12 3.55
CA VAL A 696 19.10 -7.87 2.15
C VAL A 696 18.18 -8.64 1.20
N ALA A 697 17.91 -9.91 1.50
CA ALA A 697 16.95 -10.70 0.74
C ALA A 697 15.52 -10.12 0.83
N ASP A 698 15.11 -9.61 2.01
CA ASP A 698 13.78 -9.04 2.19
C ASP A 698 13.55 -7.84 1.25
N ARG A 699 14.57 -6.99 1.13
CA ARG A 699 14.56 -5.78 0.31
C ARG A 699 14.61 -6.03 -1.20
N GLY A 700 15.16 -7.15 -1.67
CA GLY A 700 15.31 -7.42 -3.11
C GLY A 700 13.98 -7.70 -3.87
N MET A 701 12.88 -7.89 -3.15
CA MET A 701 11.55 -8.10 -3.73
C MET A 701 10.75 -6.81 -3.85
N TYR A 702 9.86 -6.79 -4.84
CA TYR A 702 8.96 -5.66 -5.12
C TYR A 702 8.01 -5.35 -3.96
N ALA A 703 7.61 -6.36 -3.19
CA ALA A 703 6.85 -6.22 -1.95
C ALA A 703 7.66 -6.82 -0.80
N ARG A 704 7.97 -6.02 0.22
CA ARG A 704 8.63 -6.49 1.45
C ARG A 704 7.66 -7.35 2.27
N GLY A 705 8.21 -8.17 3.16
CA GLY A 705 7.39 -8.87 4.15
C GLY A 705 6.87 -7.88 5.18
N GLY A 706 5.61 -8.05 5.59
CA GLY A 706 5.11 -7.31 6.75
C GLY A 706 5.71 -7.82 8.06
N ASP A 707 5.70 -6.99 9.10
CA ASP A 707 6.18 -7.31 10.46
C ASP A 707 5.59 -8.61 11.05
N ARG A 708 4.42 -9.03 10.55
CA ARG A 708 3.75 -10.24 10.99
C ARG A 708 4.49 -11.52 10.60
N THR A 709 5.20 -11.54 9.46
CA THR A 709 5.94 -12.71 8.99
C THR A 709 7.42 -12.60 9.32
N THR A 710 8.05 -11.47 8.99
CA THR A 710 9.49 -11.24 9.18
C THR A 710 9.85 -10.88 10.62
N GLY A 711 8.98 -10.11 11.30
CA GLY A 711 9.24 -9.64 12.66
C GLY A 711 9.21 -10.74 13.71
N VAL A 712 8.38 -11.78 13.54
CA VAL A 712 8.34 -12.94 14.44
C VAL A 712 9.69 -13.68 14.43
N VAL A 713 10.25 -13.88 13.24
CA VAL A 713 11.55 -14.54 13.06
C VAL A 713 12.67 -13.74 13.72
N ARG A 714 12.72 -12.42 13.47
CA ARG A 714 13.71 -11.53 14.09
C ARG A 714 13.59 -11.50 15.62
N ARG A 715 12.36 -11.42 16.16
CA ARG A 715 12.13 -11.47 17.61
C ARG A 715 12.57 -12.79 18.23
N ALA A 716 12.33 -13.92 17.55
CA ALA A 716 12.79 -15.23 18.01
C ALA A 716 14.32 -15.27 18.16
N LEU A 717 15.07 -14.79 17.17
CA LEU A 717 16.53 -14.76 17.18
C LEU A 717 17.12 -13.90 18.30
N ARG A 718 16.35 -12.94 18.82
CA ARG A 718 16.77 -12.01 19.88
C ARG A 718 16.38 -12.46 21.29
N LEU A 719 15.78 -13.65 21.44
CA LEU A 719 15.45 -14.17 22.75
C LEU A 719 16.75 -14.43 23.54
N PRO A 720 16.89 -13.85 24.76
CA PRO A 720 18.14 -13.93 25.53
C PRO A 720 18.41 -15.33 26.12
N ASP A 721 17.39 -16.20 26.10
CA ASP A 721 17.39 -17.53 26.68
C ASP A 721 17.23 -18.63 25.60
N LEU A 722 17.72 -18.41 24.38
CA LEU A 722 17.86 -19.47 23.39
C LEU A 722 18.98 -20.43 23.79
N GLU A 723 18.64 -21.71 23.86
CA GLU A 723 19.63 -22.77 24.07
C GLU A 723 20.53 -22.91 22.82
N PRO A 724 21.82 -23.30 22.96
CA PRO A 724 22.73 -23.45 21.82
C PRO A 724 22.18 -24.36 20.70
N GLU A 725 21.48 -25.44 21.07
CA GLU A 725 20.84 -26.36 20.12
C GLU A 725 19.68 -25.70 19.36
N GLN A 726 18.94 -24.79 20.00
CA GLN A 726 17.89 -23.99 19.33
C GLN A 726 18.52 -23.00 18.36
N ILE A 727 19.65 -22.37 18.72
CA ILE A 727 20.39 -21.45 17.85
C ILE A 727 20.86 -22.20 16.59
N ASP A 728 21.49 -23.36 16.73
CA ASP A 728 21.96 -24.16 15.60
C ASP A 728 20.80 -24.62 14.68
N THR A 729 19.67 -24.98 15.28
CA THR A 729 18.46 -25.38 14.55
C THR A 729 17.86 -24.19 13.80
N LEU A 730 17.71 -23.04 14.45
CA LEU A 730 17.21 -21.81 13.83
C LEU A 730 18.12 -21.35 12.69
N ALA A 731 19.45 -21.42 12.88
CA ALA A 731 20.42 -21.11 11.84
C ALA A 731 20.29 -22.04 10.62
N THR A 732 20.02 -23.32 10.85
CA THR A 732 19.80 -24.29 9.78
C THR A 732 18.48 -24.01 9.03
N ILE A 733 17.39 -23.78 9.76
CA ILE A 733 16.08 -23.43 9.19
C ILE A 733 16.18 -22.16 8.33
N LEU A 734 16.88 -21.14 8.83
CA LEU A 734 17.05 -19.87 8.13
C LEU A 734 17.89 -20.02 6.87
N ARG A 735 18.99 -20.78 6.93
CA ARG A 735 19.82 -21.05 5.74
C ARG A 735 19.00 -21.74 4.64
N GLU A 736 18.27 -22.79 4.98
CA GLU A 736 17.39 -23.50 4.03
C GLU A 736 16.31 -22.58 3.44
N HIS A 737 15.78 -21.65 4.24
CA HIS A 737 14.80 -20.68 3.77
C HIS A 737 15.43 -19.66 2.82
N LEU A 738 16.58 -19.09 3.20
CA LEU A 738 17.30 -18.10 2.40
C LEU A 738 17.73 -18.68 1.06
N GLU A 739 18.18 -19.94 1.00
CA GLU A 739 18.48 -20.61 -0.29
C GLU A 739 17.27 -20.61 -1.24
N ARG A 740 16.06 -20.84 -0.73
CA ARG A 740 14.82 -20.81 -1.52
C ARG A 740 14.38 -19.38 -1.86
N GLU A 741 14.53 -18.44 -0.92
CA GLU A 741 14.16 -17.04 -1.13
C GLU A 741 15.08 -16.38 -2.16
N LEU A 742 16.38 -16.69 -2.14
CA LEU A 742 17.35 -16.22 -3.13
C LEU A 742 17.05 -16.76 -4.54
N ASP A 743 16.54 -18.00 -4.68
CA ASP A 743 16.05 -18.52 -5.96
C ASP A 743 14.84 -17.71 -6.48
N LEU A 744 13.87 -17.40 -5.61
CA LEU A 744 12.72 -16.56 -5.98
C LEU A 744 13.15 -15.15 -6.39
N LEU A 745 14.11 -14.56 -5.66
CA LEU A 745 14.71 -13.27 -5.99
C LEU A 745 15.44 -13.31 -7.35
N ALA A 746 16.21 -14.36 -7.62
CA ALA A 746 16.89 -14.54 -8.90
C ALA A 746 15.90 -14.68 -10.06
N ARG A 747 14.80 -15.40 -9.85
CA ARG A 747 13.69 -15.51 -10.82
C ARG A 747 13.02 -14.15 -11.03
N ALA A 748 12.65 -13.44 -9.96
CA ALA A 748 12.03 -12.11 -10.04
C ALA A 748 12.92 -11.12 -10.78
N ARG A 749 14.22 -11.13 -10.48
CA ARG A 749 15.23 -10.34 -11.18
C ARG A 749 15.30 -10.67 -12.66
N THR A 750 15.32 -11.96 -13.01
CA THR A 750 15.31 -12.41 -14.41
C THR A 750 14.08 -11.88 -15.14
N PHE A 751 12.89 -11.96 -14.53
CA PHE A 751 11.66 -11.41 -15.10
C PHE A 751 11.70 -9.89 -15.30
N ARG A 752 12.29 -9.13 -14.36
CA ARG A 752 12.42 -7.66 -14.50
C ARG A 752 13.44 -7.26 -15.57
N LEU A 753 14.48 -8.07 -15.79
CA LEU A 753 15.58 -7.76 -16.71
C LEU A 753 15.35 -8.24 -18.16
N GLU A 754 14.52 -9.25 -18.38
CA GLU A 754 14.25 -9.78 -19.73
C GLU A 754 13.36 -8.82 -20.55
N SER A 755 14.01 -7.89 -21.27
CA SER A 755 13.37 -6.93 -22.17
C SER A 755 12.53 -7.56 -23.29
N SER A 756 12.81 -8.81 -23.66
CA SER A 756 12.04 -9.58 -24.66
C SER A 756 10.73 -10.18 -24.14
N ARG A 757 10.49 -10.14 -22.81
CA ARG A 757 9.26 -10.67 -22.18
C ARG A 757 8.22 -9.60 -21.90
N LEU A 758 8.62 -8.33 -21.87
CA LEU A 758 7.67 -7.25 -22.02
C LEU A 758 7.19 -7.31 -23.48
N PRO A 759 5.89 -7.50 -23.73
CA PRO A 759 5.39 -7.63 -25.08
C PRO A 759 5.92 -6.45 -25.88
N GLU A 760 6.64 -6.73 -26.98
CA GLU A 760 6.82 -5.72 -28.01
C GLU A 760 5.42 -5.15 -28.28
N ILE A 761 5.30 -3.84 -28.34
CA ILE A 761 4.06 -3.24 -28.82
C ILE A 761 3.89 -3.76 -30.25
N VAL A 762 3.13 -4.84 -30.41
CA VAL A 762 2.88 -5.45 -31.72
C VAL A 762 1.76 -4.64 -32.34
N GLU A 763 2.01 -4.09 -33.52
CA GLU A 763 0.94 -3.70 -34.43
C GLU A 763 0.16 -4.97 -34.77
N ILE A 764 -1.02 -5.07 -34.21
CA ILE A 764 -2.00 -6.11 -34.53
C ILE A 764 -3.01 -5.50 -35.48
N ASP A 765 -3.60 -6.31 -36.36
CA ASP A 765 -4.58 -5.83 -37.33
C ASP A 765 -5.72 -5.12 -36.61
N GLY A 766 -5.78 -3.79 -36.75
CA GLY A 766 -6.78 -2.94 -36.12
C GLY A 766 -6.49 -2.50 -34.68
N GLY A 767 -5.25 -2.54 -34.17
CA GLY A 767 -4.90 -1.99 -32.85
C GLY A 767 -3.43 -2.12 -32.42
N VAL A 768 -3.13 -1.67 -31.20
CA VAL A 768 -1.78 -1.62 -30.62
C VAL A 768 -1.84 -2.19 -29.21
N SER A 769 -1.02 -3.21 -28.91
CA SER A 769 -0.82 -3.70 -27.53
C SER A 769 -0.37 -2.55 -26.63
N THR A 770 -1.05 -2.27 -25.53
CA THR A 770 -0.77 -1.08 -24.73
C THR A 770 0.42 -1.30 -23.78
N ARG A 771 1.10 -0.21 -23.41
CA ARG A 771 2.05 -0.17 -22.28
C ARG A 771 1.55 -0.93 -21.05
N TYR A 772 0.26 -0.76 -20.76
CA TYR A 772 -0.41 -1.33 -19.60
C TYR A 772 -0.45 -2.86 -19.64
N ASP A 773 -0.61 -3.48 -20.82
CA ASP A 773 -0.66 -4.93 -20.96
C ASP A 773 0.68 -5.59 -20.65
N GLY A 774 1.79 -4.94 -21.02
CA GLY A 774 3.13 -5.40 -20.69
C GLY A 774 3.49 -5.22 -19.21
N GLU A 775 3.19 -4.04 -18.65
CA GLU A 775 3.35 -3.79 -17.22
C GLU A 775 2.52 -4.77 -16.39
N GLN A 776 1.28 -5.03 -16.80
CA GLN A 776 0.41 -6.00 -16.16
C GLN A 776 1.02 -7.40 -16.21
N ALA A 777 1.50 -7.88 -17.36
CA ALA A 777 2.12 -9.22 -17.46
C ALA A 777 3.33 -9.39 -16.52
N VAL A 778 4.18 -8.36 -16.39
CA VAL A 778 5.30 -8.39 -15.44
C VAL A 778 4.81 -8.38 -14.00
N GLN A 779 3.84 -7.54 -13.66
CA GLN A 779 3.24 -7.49 -12.33
C GLN A 779 2.56 -8.81 -11.95
N GLN A 780 1.97 -9.50 -12.94
CA GLN A 780 1.35 -10.80 -12.76
C GLN A 780 2.37 -11.87 -12.38
N GLU A 781 3.50 -11.96 -13.11
CA GLU A 781 4.58 -12.89 -12.78
C GLU A 781 5.26 -12.55 -11.45
N LEU A 782 5.47 -11.26 -11.16
CA LEU A 782 6.00 -10.82 -9.87
C LEU A 782 5.04 -11.15 -8.72
N GLY A 783 3.72 -11.00 -8.93
CA GLY A 783 2.69 -11.37 -7.96
C GLY A 783 2.73 -12.85 -7.59
N LYS A 784 2.95 -13.74 -8.57
CA LYS A 784 3.13 -15.19 -8.33
C LYS A 784 4.34 -15.45 -7.42
N LEU A 785 5.47 -14.78 -7.67
CA LEU A 785 6.68 -14.92 -6.87
C LEU A 785 6.52 -14.34 -5.46
N VAL A 786 5.77 -13.24 -5.31
CA VAL A 786 5.41 -12.68 -3.99
C VAL A 786 4.58 -13.66 -3.20
N PHE A 787 3.55 -14.27 -3.79
CA PHE A 787 2.75 -15.30 -3.12
C PHE A 787 3.59 -16.52 -2.73
N GLN A 788 4.41 -17.05 -3.63
CA GLN A 788 5.33 -18.16 -3.31
C GLN A 788 6.26 -17.82 -2.14
N ARG A 789 6.70 -16.57 -2.06
CA ARG A 789 7.53 -16.09 -0.96
C ARG A 789 6.75 -15.97 0.34
N ASP A 790 5.54 -15.44 0.32
CA ASP A 790 4.68 -15.35 1.51
C ASP A 790 4.38 -16.75 2.07
N GLU A 791 4.14 -17.72 1.18
CA GLU A 791 4.03 -19.14 1.50
C GLU A 791 5.30 -19.72 2.15
N LEU A 792 6.48 -19.39 1.63
CA LEU A 792 7.75 -19.79 2.25
C LEU A 792 7.94 -19.14 3.63
N ARG A 793 7.50 -17.90 3.80
CA ARG A 793 7.68 -17.11 5.03
C ARG A 793 6.73 -17.53 6.14
N GLU A 794 5.50 -17.88 5.81
CA GLU A 794 4.59 -18.44 6.81
C GLU A 794 5.10 -19.81 7.28
N ARG A 795 5.60 -20.66 6.37
CA ARG A 795 6.27 -21.91 6.74
C ARG A 795 7.50 -21.67 7.61
N LEU A 796 8.32 -20.66 7.27
CA LEU A 796 9.46 -20.26 8.11
C LEU A 796 8.99 -19.89 9.52
N ARG A 797 7.98 -19.01 9.64
CA ARG A 797 7.41 -18.58 10.91
C ARG A 797 6.97 -19.78 11.74
N LYS A 798 6.20 -20.71 11.17
CA LYS A 798 5.74 -21.92 11.87
C LYS A 798 6.90 -22.82 12.31
N ARG A 799 7.89 -23.06 11.43
CA ARG A 799 9.11 -23.81 11.77
C ARG A 799 9.92 -23.15 12.89
N VAL A 800 10.02 -21.81 12.89
CA VAL A 800 10.69 -21.08 13.98
C VAL A 800 9.91 -21.25 15.28
N LEU A 801 8.60 -21.00 15.28
CA LEU A 801 7.77 -21.14 16.48
C LEU A 801 7.80 -22.56 17.04
N SER A 802 7.83 -23.60 16.20
CA SER A 802 7.88 -24.99 16.66
C SER A 802 9.16 -25.35 17.42
N THR A 803 10.27 -24.64 17.18
CA THR A 803 11.54 -24.83 17.91
C THR A 803 11.57 -24.16 19.29
N LEU A 804 10.63 -23.25 19.56
CA LEU A 804 10.56 -22.48 20.79
C LEU A 804 9.63 -23.14 21.82
N SER A 805 9.95 -22.97 23.09
CA SER A 805 9.08 -23.36 24.22
C SER A 805 7.86 -22.44 24.33
N ASP A 806 6.80 -22.90 24.99
CA ASP A 806 5.57 -22.12 25.18
C ASP A 806 5.78 -20.77 25.87
N GLU A 807 6.78 -20.68 26.75
CA GLU A 807 7.15 -19.44 27.43
C GLU A 807 7.84 -18.47 26.47
N GLN A 808 8.76 -18.96 25.63
CA GLN A 808 9.42 -18.18 24.59
C GLN A 808 8.40 -17.69 23.53
N ARG A 809 7.47 -18.56 23.10
CA ARG A 809 6.37 -18.19 22.18
C ARG A 809 5.52 -17.06 22.77
N ARG A 810 5.12 -17.17 24.05
CA ARG A 810 4.35 -16.13 24.74
C ARG A 810 5.04 -14.77 24.79
N ARG A 811 6.37 -14.71 24.92
CA ARG A 811 7.11 -13.44 24.88
C ARG A 811 7.12 -12.79 23.49
N ILE A 812 7.16 -13.60 22.45
CA ILE A 812 7.04 -13.12 21.06
C ILE A 812 5.63 -12.61 20.77
N ASP A 813 4.60 -13.25 21.33
CA ASP A 813 3.22 -12.83 21.14
C ASP A 813 2.82 -11.63 22.00
N ALA A 814 3.38 -11.50 23.22
CA ALA A 814 3.16 -10.35 24.11
C ALA A 814 3.85 -9.05 23.63
N SER A 815 4.73 -9.15 22.63
CA SER A 815 5.38 -8.01 21.97
C SER A 815 4.70 -7.59 20.66
N ARG A 816 3.54 -8.17 20.34
CA ARG A 816 2.57 -7.65 19.36
C ARG A 816 1.61 -6.68 20.02
#